data_AF-A0A3Z0W0S8-F1
#
_entry.id   AF-A0A3Z0W0S8-F1
#
_cell.length_a   1.000
_cell.length_b   1.000
_cell.length_c   1.000
_cell.angle_alpha   90.00
_cell.angle_beta   90.00
_cell.angle_gamma   90.00
#
_symmetry.space_group_name_H-M   'P 1'
#
loop_
_entity.id
_entity.type
_entity.pdbx_description
1 polymer ?
#
loop_
_entity_poly.entity_id
_entity_poly.type
_entity_poly.pdbx_seq_one_letter_code
_entity_poly.pdbx_strand_id
1 'polypeptide(L)'
;MNRKEKIFQAVCELCITFPNGLTTEQIALYTNIARPNVSNYLNQFIKENKIVKSGTRPVLYSIKKENLKTIHQSANLPVPDVQKEPFQYFLGYNGSIKKQINQAKAAVMYPPHGLHTLLTGDTGVGKSLFASLMYNYAVYQNALDKNSPFIVFNCADYASNPQLLVSHIFGHVKGAFTGATRDKFGLLSEADGGMLFLDEVHRLPPEGQEMIFYFMDTGTYGLLGETQRSRKAQILLICATTEEPNSTLLSTFLRRIPIKINIPNLAERSPGDQVDLLKYLLEIEARKINCAITIDTDSAKAIIGSSFSGNVGKLKSTIQSVCAHFFIEDNNPNQLNITYDKLISDIKVGIFNLARDNDYLVGLQHALAGTITIMPDNSHSGLDLYTDIDVNKHNTPFQVYDVIDKKIQFMLEQKFSDTDINNYITSEINQYIDLSLPKKLEHVDHGLPNATLVFCQSLKNELELQLNKEFSHGFLLSLGYHLNNIIQKRTRSRTNTWIRHYRVDNLEEYESALTIKKRLYKEFDIDINDDEVVYLTILLASLVVRERDKHIHVIVATHGDMIASNMVDIAKILIAEDNISAVNMPLDIRPNQAIAQIKQTITAYSNAKGFLLLVDMGSLIQAGYLLSQECNVPVRTLDMVSTPLVIEALRRSALLDADLDDIYLSLQHFKGYGVSEHNAVVTGNKPLAVLAICSSGEGIARKLKNLLSSVLEEMNRKDIHIINLSVEEVLNTKHKITTEYQVLLSIGVINPGLDVPYISLPDFFSPKGELTFQTIIGGAFPVMVENKNPVTLTKLAEQYLQEFLTYLNPKKIVPIVMLFLQQLKEQRHFDEFGSNLLNMIVHTCVAIERSVRNETITYNKLNREAYLMSELFKIYQKANEILEDKLDVKLNDDELLFIIDMLEKE
;
A
#
# COMPACT_ATOMS: atom_id res chain seq x y z
N MET A 1 -29.94 -11.63 21.36
CA MET A 1 -30.31 -12.96 21.89
C MET A 1 -31.03 -12.79 23.22
N ASN A 2 -32.29 -13.25 23.31
CA ASN A 2 -33.14 -13.08 24.48
C ASN A 2 -32.64 -13.95 25.65
N ARG A 3 -32.90 -13.57 26.92
CA ARG A 3 -32.45 -14.33 28.11
C ARG A 3 -32.94 -15.78 28.09
N LYS A 4 -34.14 -16.01 27.57
CA LYS A 4 -34.72 -17.34 27.37
C LYS A 4 -33.89 -18.18 26.38
N GLU A 5 -33.50 -17.60 25.24
CA GLU A 5 -32.69 -18.28 24.22
C GLU A 5 -31.29 -18.61 24.72
N LYS A 6 -30.65 -17.68 25.45
CA LYS A 6 -29.32 -17.92 26.05
C LYS A 6 -29.31 -19.10 27.02
N ILE A 7 -30.35 -19.23 27.86
CA ILE A 7 -30.46 -20.36 28.80
C ILE A 7 -30.70 -21.66 28.06
N PHE A 8 -31.51 -21.66 27.01
CA PHE A 8 -31.75 -22.86 26.20
C PHE A 8 -30.47 -23.31 25.47
N GLN A 9 -29.76 -22.38 24.85
CA GLN A 9 -28.49 -22.66 24.18
C GLN A 9 -27.43 -23.17 25.16
N ALA A 10 -27.32 -22.58 26.36
CA ALA A 10 -26.42 -23.06 27.40
C ALA A 10 -26.74 -24.49 27.85
N VAL A 11 -28.02 -24.86 27.92
CA VAL A 11 -28.41 -26.26 28.19
C VAL A 11 -28.00 -27.17 27.04
N CYS A 12 -28.13 -26.75 25.78
CA CYS A 12 -27.69 -27.51 24.61
C CYS A 12 -26.18 -27.74 24.59
N GLU A 13 -25.39 -26.69 24.81
CA GLU A 13 -23.93 -26.75 24.80
C GLU A 13 -23.39 -27.59 25.96
N LEU A 14 -23.85 -27.34 27.18
CA LEU A 14 -23.36 -28.05 28.36
C LEU A 14 -23.83 -29.51 28.42
N CYS A 15 -24.94 -29.89 27.77
CA CYS A 15 -25.37 -31.29 27.70
C CYS A 15 -24.38 -32.16 26.90
N ILE A 16 -23.58 -31.56 26.00
CA ILE A 16 -22.53 -32.26 25.25
C ILE A 16 -21.40 -32.66 26.19
N THR A 17 -21.03 -31.76 27.11
CA THR A 17 -19.94 -31.97 28.08
C THR A 17 -20.37 -32.80 29.30
N PHE A 18 -21.66 -32.74 29.67
CA PHE A 18 -22.22 -33.43 30.83
C PHE A 18 -23.39 -34.35 30.43
N PRO A 19 -23.11 -35.55 29.88
CA PRO A 19 -24.14 -36.46 29.34
C PRO A 19 -25.11 -37.01 30.40
N ASN A 20 -24.75 -36.93 31.68
CA ASN A 20 -25.58 -37.40 32.81
C ASN A 20 -26.57 -36.33 33.33
N GLY A 21 -26.61 -35.14 32.72
CA GLY A 21 -27.54 -34.05 33.05
C GLY A 21 -26.90 -32.91 33.84
N LEU A 22 -27.56 -31.75 33.81
CA LEU A 22 -27.05 -30.47 34.30
C LEU A 22 -27.83 -29.98 35.52
N THR A 23 -27.14 -29.38 36.49
CA THR A 23 -27.81 -28.67 37.60
C THR A 23 -28.16 -27.24 37.21
N THR A 24 -29.16 -26.65 37.88
CA THR A 24 -29.52 -25.22 37.69
C THR A 24 -28.35 -24.28 38.01
N GLU A 25 -27.46 -24.67 38.92
CA GLU A 25 -26.32 -23.86 39.35
C GLU A 25 -25.22 -23.81 38.30
N GLN A 26 -24.92 -24.93 37.65
CA GLN A 26 -23.99 -24.98 36.51
C GLN A 26 -24.47 -24.11 35.34
N ILE A 27 -25.77 -24.12 35.04
CA ILE A 27 -26.34 -23.30 33.96
C ILE A 27 -26.32 -21.81 34.34
N ALA A 28 -26.57 -21.49 35.61
CA ALA A 28 -26.50 -20.12 36.12
C ALA A 28 -25.08 -19.53 36.04
N LEU A 29 -24.07 -20.31 36.42
CA LEU A 29 -22.67 -19.94 36.30
C LEU A 29 -22.25 -19.71 34.84
N TYR A 30 -22.61 -20.62 33.94
CA TYR A 30 -22.25 -20.52 32.53
C TYR A 30 -22.92 -19.34 31.81
N THR A 31 -24.19 -19.07 32.14
CA THR A 31 -24.95 -17.96 31.51
C THR A 31 -24.76 -16.61 32.18
N ASN A 32 -24.14 -16.58 33.36
CA ASN A 32 -24.07 -15.43 34.26
C ASN A 32 -25.47 -14.83 34.58
N ILE A 33 -26.48 -15.71 34.74
CA ILE A 33 -27.86 -15.34 35.08
C ILE A 33 -28.21 -15.88 36.47
N ALA A 34 -28.86 -15.08 37.30
CA ALA A 34 -29.25 -15.48 38.65
C ALA A 34 -30.08 -16.79 38.65
N ARG A 35 -29.69 -17.72 39.53
CA ARG A 35 -30.29 -19.07 39.66
C ARG A 35 -31.83 -19.10 39.68
N PRO A 36 -32.56 -18.17 40.34
CA PRO A 36 -34.03 -18.17 40.32
C PRO A 36 -34.61 -17.97 38.92
N ASN A 37 -34.00 -17.11 38.11
CA ASN A 37 -34.43 -16.83 36.74
C ASN A 37 -34.17 -18.04 35.85
N VAL A 38 -32.99 -18.66 35.98
CA VAL A 38 -32.65 -19.90 35.27
C VAL A 38 -33.64 -21.01 35.60
N SER A 39 -33.94 -21.22 36.89
CA SER A 39 -34.92 -22.23 37.31
C SER A 39 -36.31 -21.98 36.75
N ASN A 40 -36.74 -20.72 36.63
CA ASN A 40 -38.05 -20.37 36.08
C ASN A 40 -38.13 -20.74 34.59
N TYR A 41 -37.12 -20.36 33.79
CA TYR A 41 -37.07 -20.72 32.37
C TYR A 41 -36.90 -22.21 32.13
N LEU A 42 -36.11 -22.93 32.94
CA LEU A 42 -36.02 -24.40 32.85
C LEU A 42 -37.37 -25.08 33.10
N ASN A 43 -38.16 -24.59 34.06
CA ASN A 43 -39.52 -25.10 34.29
C ASN A 43 -40.47 -24.79 33.12
N GLN A 44 -40.31 -23.64 32.46
CA GLN A 44 -41.03 -23.34 31.21
C GLN A 44 -40.64 -24.29 30.08
N PHE A 45 -39.35 -24.58 29.90
CA PHE A 45 -38.89 -25.52 28.87
C PHE A 45 -39.35 -26.95 29.10
N ILE A 46 -39.56 -27.37 30.35
CA ILE A 46 -40.20 -28.65 30.67
C ILE A 46 -41.67 -28.64 30.25
N LYS A 47 -42.40 -27.55 30.52
CA LYS A 47 -43.80 -27.40 30.05
C LYS A 47 -43.90 -27.38 28.53
N GLU A 48 -42.92 -26.78 27.86
CA GLU A 48 -42.78 -26.76 26.40
C GLU A 48 -42.21 -28.08 25.82
N ASN A 49 -42.01 -29.12 26.63
CA ASN A 49 -41.47 -30.43 26.24
C ASN A 49 -40.06 -30.42 25.61
N LYS A 50 -39.29 -29.33 25.78
CA LYS A 50 -37.96 -29.16 25.19
C LYS A 50 -36.84 -29.86 25.97
N ILE A 51 -36.99 -29.96 27.30
CA ILE A 51 -36.01 -30.59 28.22
C ILE A 51 -36.72 -31.50 29.23
N VAL A 52 -35.99 -32.42 29.84
CA VAL A 52 -36.46 -33.38 30.86
C VAL A 52 -35.74 -33.09 32.19
N LYS A 53 -36.44 -33.27 33.31
CA LYS A 53 -35.84 -33.25 34.65
C LYS A 53 -35.74 -34.65 35.23
N SER A 54 -34.66 -34.95 35.95
CA SER A 54 -34.55 -36.13 36.79
C SER A 54 -35.42 -35.98 38.05
N GLY A 55 -35.93 -37.10 38.56
CA GLY A 55 -36.73 -37.16 39.79
C GLY A 55 -35.90 -37.17 41.09
N THR A 56 -34.57 -37.12 40.98
CA THR A 56 -33.63 -37.21 42.11
C THR A 56 -33.20 -35.82 42.58
N ARG A 57 -32.69 -35.73 43.82
CA ARG A 57 -31.99 -34.53 44.31
C ARG A 57 -30.48 -34.79 44.28
N PRO A 58 -29.66 -33.92 43.66
CA PRO A 58 -30.02 -32.68 42.96
C PRO A 58 -30.80 -32.94 41.65
N VAL A 59 -31.68 -31.99 41.30
CA VAL A 59 -32.49 -32.05 40.07
C VAL A 59 -31.58 -31.79 38.88
N LEU A 60 -31.52 -32.75 37.96
CA LEU A 60 -30.71 -32.69 36.74
C LEU A 60 -31.60 -32.47 35.53
N TYR A 61 -31.15 -31.64 34.60
CA TYR A 61 -31.85 -31.31 33.35
C TYR A 61 -31.09 -31.88 32.15
N SER A 62 -31.80 -32.50 31.22
CA SER A 62 -31.22 -33.07 29.98
C SER A 62 -32.17 -32.91 28.79
N ILE A 63 -31.63 -32.97 27.57
CA ILE A 63 -32.40 -32.81 26.33
C ILE A 63 -32.95 -34.16 25.86
N LYS A 64 -34.20 -34.18 25.35
CA LYS A 64 -34.80 -35.39 24.74
C LYS A 64 -34.05 -35.77 23.45
N LYS A 65 -33.71 -37.06 23.30
CA LYS A 65 -33.00 -37.62 22.13
C LYS A 65 -33.65 -37.32 20.76
N GLU A 66 -34.94 -37.00 20.72
CA GLU A 66 -35.64 -36.64 19.47
C GLU A 66 -35.37 -35.19 19.02
N ASN A 67 -35.07 -34.26 19.94
CA ASN A 67 -34.71 -32.87 19.60
C ASN A 67 -33.22 -32.71 19.24
N LEU A 68 -32.41 -33.76 19.43
CA LEU A 68 -31.01 -33.77 18.96
C LEU A 68 -30.95 -33.72 17.43
N LYS A 69 -31.92 -34.29 16.71
CA LYS A 69 -31.90 -34.30 15.22
C LYS A 69 -32.17 -32.92 14.59
N THR A 70 -32.87 -32.03 15.27
CA THR A 70 -33.24 -30.69 14.74
C THR A 70 -32.32 -29.56 15.22
N ILE A 71 -31.39 -29.84 16.13
CA ILE A 71 -30.35 -28.88 16.58
C ILE A 71 -29.01 -29.14 15.84
N HIS A 72 -28.86 -30.27 15.16
CA HIS A 72 -27.68 -30.61 14.34
C HIS A 72 -27.61 -29.93 12.97
N GLN A 73 -28.46 -28.94 12.67
CA GLN A 73 -28.45 -28.22 11.38
C GLN A 73 -28.08 -26.74 11.44
N SER A 74 -27.71 -26.17 12.61
CA SER A 74 -27.27 -24.76 12.67
C SER A 74 -26.12 -24.47 13.64
N ALA A 75 -25.45 -25.49 14.16
CA ALA A 75 -24.23 -25.33 14.98
C ALA A 75 -23.25 -26.50 14.84
N ASN A 76 -23.32 -27.23 13.74
CA ASN A 76 -22.19 -28.03 13.29
C ASN A 76 -21.43 -27.18 12.27
N LEU A 77 -20.29 -26.59 12.66
CA LEU A 77 -19.11 -26.79 11.81
C LEU A 77 -19.13 -28.29 11.52
N PRO A 78 -19.19 -28.73 10.26
CA PRO A 78 -19.17 -30.16 10.01
C PRO A 78 -17.97 -30.72 10.78
N VAL A 79 -18.12 -31.83 11.48
CA VAL A 79 -16.92 -32.58 11.84
C VAL A 79 -16.49 -33.16 10.50
N PRO A 80 -15.25 -32.95 10.02
CA PRO A 80 -14.83 -33.53 8.76
C PRO A 80 -15.13 -35.02 8.83
N ASP A 81 -15.76 -35.52 7.76
CA ASP A 81 -16.07 -36.93 7.61
C ASP A 81 -14.79 -37.72 7.96
N VAL A 82 -14.82 -38.44 9.09
CA VAL A 82 -13.65 -38.96 9.83
C VAL A 82 -12.89 -40.04 9.04
N GLN A 83 -13.24 -40.25 7.78
CA GLN A 83 -12.72 -41.33 6.93
C GLN A 83 -11.81 -40.85 5.79
N LYS A 84 -11.72 -39.55 5.47
CA LYS A 84 -10.88 -39.05 4.37
C LYS A 84 -9.72 -38.20 4.85
N GLU A 85 -8.56 -38.45 4.27
CA GLU A 85 -7.31 -37.75 4.55
C GLU A 85 -7.42 -36.25 4.16
N PRO A 86 -7.08 -35.30 5.05
CA PRO A 86 -7.26 -33.85 4.80
C PRO A 86 -6.68 -33.32 3.49
N PHE A 87 -5.52 -33.81 3.05
CA PHE A 87 -4.92 -33.37 1.79
C PHE A 87 -5.71 -33.80 0.54
N GLN A 88 -6.60 -34.80 0.63
CA GLN A 88 -7.45 -35.19 -0.52
C GLN A 88 -8.43 -34.10 -0.92
N TYR A 89 -8.70 -33.15 -0.03
CA TYR A 89 -9.50 -31.98 -0.32
C TYR A 89 -8.72 -30.95 -1.17
N PHE A 90 -7.39 -30.97 -1.15
CA PHE A 90 -6.60 -30.03 -1.94
C PHE A 90 -6.67 -30.36 -3.44
N LEU A 91 -7.19 -29.43 -4.24
CA LEU A 91 -7.28 -29.59 -5.70
C LEU A 91 -5.88 -29.75 -6.30
N GLY A 92 -5.70 -30.81 -7.09
CA GLY A 92 -4.38 -31.25 -7.56
C GLY A 92 -3.66 -32.25 -6.65
N TYR A 93 -4.36 -32.85 -5.66
CA TYR A 93 -3.85 -33.88 -4.76
C TYR A 93 -3.11 -35.03 -5.48
N ASN A 94 -3.72 -35.57 -6.55
CA ASN A 94 -3.13 -36.63 -7.37
C ASN A 94 -2.37 -36.12 -8.59
N GLY A 95 -2.39 -34.80 -8.82
CA GLY A 95 -1.88 -34.14 -10.02
C GLY A 95 -0.61 -33.33 -9.74
N SER A 96 -0.64 -32.05 -10.11
CA SER A 96 0.53 -31.16 -10.10
C SER A 96 1.15 -30.91 -8.72
N ILE A 97 0.39 -31.11 -7.63
CA ILE A 97 0.81 -30.73 -6.26
C ILE A 97 1.13 -31.96 -5.38
N LYS A 98 1.09 -33.16 -5.95
CA LYS A 98 1.37 -34.42 -5.26
C LYS A 98 2.72 -34.43 -4.53
N LYS A 99 3.77 -33.87 -5.15
CA LYS A 99 5.13 -33.83 -4.57
C LYS A 99 5.16 -32.96 -3.31
N GLN A 100 4.58 -31.77 -3.38
CA GLN A 100 4.47 -30.81 -2.29
C GLN A 100 3.68 -31.41 -1.12
N ILE A 101 2.57 -32.08 -1.43
CA ILE A 101 1.75 -32.76 -0.41
C ILE A 101 2.54 -33.87 0.26
N ASN A 102 3.29 -34.69 -0.48
CA ASN A 102 4.14 -35.73 0.12
C ASN A 102 5.23 -35.14 1.01
N GLN A 103 5.85 -34.02 0.61
CA GLN A 103 6.81 -33.29 1.45
C GLN A 103 6.15 -32.75 2.73
N ALA A 104 4.94 -32.21 2.63
CA ALA A 104 4.18 -31.70 3.76
C ALA A 104 3.79 -32.82 4.74
N LYS A 105 3.31 -33.96 4.23
CA LYS A 105 3.02 -35.16 5.02
C LYS A 105 4.29 -35.65 5.74
N ALA A 106 5.42 -35.72 5.03
CA ALA A 106 6.69 -36.12 5.61
C ALA A 106 7.15 -35.14 6.71
N ALA A 107 7.00 -33.83 6.48
CA ALA A 107 7.36 -32.81 7.46
C ALA A 107 6.56 -32.94 8.75
N VAL A 108 5.26 -33.19 8.65
CA VAL A 108 4.38 -33.34 9.81
C VAL A 108 4.64 -34.65 10.57
N MET A 109 4.90 -35.75 9.85
CA MET A 109 5.01 -37.09 10.45
C MET A 109 6.40 -37.44 10.99
N TYR A 110 7.43 -36.65 10.67
CA TYR A 110 8.80 -36.99 11.05
C TYR A 110 9.00 -36.92 12.58
N PRO A 111 9.43 -38.00 13.25
CA PRO A 111 9.58 -38.02 14.70
C PRO A 111 10.82 -37.22 15.17
N PRO A 112 10.84 -36.69 16.40
CA PRO A 112 9.78 -36.77 17.41
C PRO A 112 8.69 -35.68 17.31
N HIS A 113 8.95 -34.55 16.64
CA HIS A 113 8.11 -33.34 16.70
C HIS A 113 7.84 -32.66 15.35
N GLY A 114 8.01 -33.40 14.24
CA GLY A 114 7.91 -32.86 12.89
C GLY A 114 9.16 -32.06 12.47
N LEU A 115 9.12 -31.55 11.25
CA LEU A 115 10.17 -30.72 10.65
C LEU A 115 9.61 -29.35 10.28
N HIS A 116 10.29 -28.30 10.76
CA HIS A 116 9.96 -26.93 10.37
C HIS A 116 9.93 -26.80 8.85
N THR A 117 8.93 -26.08 8.35
CA THR A 117 8.63 -26.03 6.92
C THR A 117 8.58 -24.59 6.44
N LEU A 118 9.20 -24.31 5.29
CA LEU A 118 9.04 -23.05 4.57
C LEU A 118 8.21 -23.30 3.31
N LEU A 119 7.07 -22.64 3.21
CA LEU A 119 6.21 -22.57 2.04
C LEU A 119 6.63 -21.38 1.18
N THR A 120 6.93 -21.62 -0.10
CA THR A 120 7.26 -20.58 -1.08
C THR A 120 6.26 -20.61 -2.22
N GLY A 121 6.13 -19.48 -2.90
CA GLY A 121 5.27 -19.31 -4.06
C GLY A 121 4.57 -17.96 -4.03
N ASP A 122 4.10 -17.51 -5.18
CA ASP A 122 3.60 -16.15 -5.36
C ASP A 122 2.33 -15.86 -4.53
N THR A 123 1.92 -14.60 -4.52
CA THR A 123 0.68 -14.19 -3.88
C THR A 123 -0.51 -14.92 -4.49
N GLY A 124 -1.43 -15.41 -3.65
CA GLY A 124 -2.66 -16.05 -4.11
C GLY A 124 -2.53 -17.51 -4.58
N VAL A 125 -1.41 -18.21 -4.37
CA VAL A 125 -1.28 -19.66 -4.71
C VAL A 125 -1.95 -20.62 -3.70
N GLY A 126 -2.35 -20.11 -2.53
CA GLY A 126 -3.04 -20.89 -1.48
C GLY A 126 -2.16 -21.37 -0.31
N LYS A 127 -1.09 -20.64 0.03
CA LYS A 127 -0.15 -20.99 1.14
C LYS A 127 -0.86 -21.19 2.49
N SER A 128 -1.77 -20.30 2.87
CA SER A 128 -2.48 -20.37 4.16
C SER A 128 -3.42 -21.58 4.23
N LEU A 129 -4.13 -21.90 3.14
CA LEU A 129 -4.92 -23.13 3.04
C LEU A 129 -4.02 -24.37 3.17
N PHE A 130 -2.88 -24.38 2.49
CA PHE A 130 -1.93 -25.49 2.54
C PHE A 130 -1.39 -25.72 3.97
N ALA A 131 -1.05 -24.65 4.69
CA ALA A 131 -0.64 -24.70 6.09
C ALA A 131 -1.76 -25.25 7.00
N SER A 132 -3.02 -24.83 6.78
CA SER A 132 -4.15 -25.37 7.54
C SER A 132 -4.34 -26.88 7.30
N LEU A 133 -4.13 -27.36 6.07
CA LEU A 133 -4.20 -28.79 5.75
C LEU A 133 -3.05 -29.57 6.39
N MET A 134 -1.85 -29.00 6.52
CA MET A 134 -0.76 -29.60 7.29
C MET A 134 -1.16 -29.82 8.75
N TYR A 135 -1.77 -28.82 9.39
CA TYR A 135 -2.27 -28.93 10.75
C TYR A 135 -3.36 -30.00 10.87
N ASN A 136 -4.37 -29.95 10.01
CA ASN A 136 -5.47 -30.93 10.03
C ASN A 136 -4.97 -32.35 9.75
N TYR A 137 -3.96 -32.51 8.89
CA TYR A 137 -3.31 -33.79 8.66
C TYR A 137 -2.57 -34.30 9.89
N ALA A 138 -1.89 -33.43 10.63
CA ALA A 138 -1.23 -33.79 11.89
C ALA A 138 -2.23 -34.31 12.92
N VAL A 139 -3.37 -33.61 13.07
CA VAL A 139 -4.46 -34.04 13.95
C VAL A 139 -5.07 -35.36 13.47
N TYR A 140 -5.28 -35.52 12.16
CA TYR A 140 -5.83 -36.74 11.58
C TYR A 140 -4.94 -37.97 11.82
N GLN A 141 -3.62 -37.81 11.74
CA GLN A 141 -2.65 -38.89 11.98
C GLN A 141 -2.30 -39.08 13.47
N ASN A 142 -2.93 -38.33 14.38
CA ASN A 142 -2.61 -38.28 15.81
C ASN A 142 -1.14 -37.90 16.09
N ALA A 143 -0.52 -37.11 15.20
CA ALA A 143 0.76 -36.46 15.45
C ALA A 143 0.61 -35.22 16.36
N LEU A 144 -0.57 -34.60 16.33
CA LEU A 144 -1.00 -33.57 17.28
C LEU A 144 -2.36 -33.96 17.88
N ASP A 145 -2.62 -33.47 19.09
CA ASP A 145 -3.93 -33.63 19.72
C ASP A 145 -4.97 -32.76 19.01
N LYS A 146 -6.23 -33.17 19.05
CA LYS A 146 -7.34 -32.39 18.48
C LYS A 146 -7.49 -30.99 19.06
N ASN A 147 -6.98 -30.78 20.28
CA ASN A 147 -7.02 -29.52 21.00
C ASN A 147 -5.69 -28.76 20.92
N SER A 148 -4.69 -29.27 20.19
CA SER A 148 -3.42 -28.56 20.00
C SER A 148 -3.67 -27.22 19.31
N PRO A 149 -3.02 -26.12 19.73
CA PRO A 149 -3.23 -24.82 19.13
C PRO A 149 -2.70 -24.77 17.68
N PHE A 150 -3.47 -24.16 16.78
CA PHE A 150 -3.00 -23.72 15.47
C PHE A 150 -3.08 -22.19 15.41
N ILE A 151 -1.94 -21.54 15.59
CA ILE A 151 -1.85 -20.08 15.63
C ILE A 151 -1.39 -19.59 14.26
N VAL A 152 -2.16 -18.69 13.66
CA VAL A 152 -1.84 -18.04 12.38
C VAL A 152 -1.49 -16.59 12.63
N PHE A 153 -0.37 -16.14 12.06
CA PHE A 153 0.08 -14.76 12.20
C PHE A 153 0.70 -14.27 10.90
N ASN A 154 0.17 -13.18 10.37
CA ASN A 154 0.71 -12.51 9.19
C ASN A 154 1.72 -11.43 9.62
N CYS A 155 2.97 -11.59 9.21
CA CYS A 155 4.02 -10.63 9.57
C CYS A 155 3.85 -9.27 8.86
N ALA A 156 3.13 -9.24 7.74
CA ALA A 156 2.88 -8.01 6.99
C ALA A 156 2.07 -6.98 7.80
N ASP A 157 1.14 -7.44 8.65
CA ASP A 157 0.23 -6.58 9.43
C ASP A 157 0.98 -5.63 10.39
N TYR A 158 2.19 -6.00 10.80
CA TYR A 158 3.02 -5.23 11.75
C TYR A 158 4.39 -4.86 11.18
N ALA A 159 4.60 -5.00 9.87
CA ALA A 159 5.91 -4.79 9.24
C ALA A 159 6.44 -3.35 9.38
N SER A 160 5.55 -2.36 9.50
CA SER A 160 5.92 -0.94 9.71
C SER A 160 6.51 -0.67 11.10
N ASN A 161 6.36 -1.60 12.05
CA ASN A 161 6.96 -1.50 13.38
C ASN A 161 7.65 -2.82 13.77
N PRO A 162 8.95 -2.97 13.44
CA PRO A 162 9.70 -4.19 13.68
C PRO A 162 9.71 -4.64 15.15
N GLN A 163 9.73 -3.70 16.10
CA GLN A 163 9.73 -4.03 17.54
C GLN A 163 8.39 -4.62 17.98
N LEU A 164 7.27 -4.08 17.50
CA LEU A 164 5.95 -4.65 17.76
C LEU A 164 5.79 -6.03 17.13
N LEU A 165 6.24 -6.21 15.90
CA LEU A 165 6.20 -7.49 15.20
C LEU A 165 6.93 -8.58 16.00
N VAL A 166 8.17 -8.33 16.43
CA VAL A 166 8.94 -9.26 17.26
C VAL A 166 8.29 -9.45 18.63
N SER A 167 7.76 -8.37 19.23
CA SER A 167 7.01 -8.42 20.49
C SER A 167 5.76 -9.31 20.40
N HIS A 168 5.08 -9.36 19.26
CA HIS A 168 3.92 -10.23 19.08
C HIS A 168 4.33 -11.71 19.10
N ILE A 169 5.41 -12.06 18.41
CA ILE A 169 5.88 -13.45 18.31
C ILE A 169 6.47 -13.93 19.64
N PHE A 170 7.36 -13.14 20.25
CA PHE A 170 8.13 -13.55 21.43
C PHE A 170 7.54 -13.06 22.75
N GLY A 171 6.79 -11.96 22.74
CA GLY A 171 6.37 -11.24 23.93
C GLY A 171 7.42 -10.22 24.39
N HIS A 172 7.09 -9.43 25.41
CA HIS A 172 7.98 -8.42 25.99
C HIS A 172 7.79 -8.29 27.49
N VAL A 173 8.83 -7.83 28.18
CA VAL A 173 8.72 -7.31 29.54
C VAL A 173 8.43 -5.82 29.53
N LYS A 174 7.88 -5.32 30.64
CA LYS A 174 7.65 -3.90 30.88
C LYS A 174 8.96 -3.12 30.69
N GLY A 175 8.90 -2.08 29.87
CA GLY A 175 10.04 -1.22 29.55
C GLY A 175 10.99 -1.77 28.48
N ALA A 176 10.68 -2.89 27.81
CA ALA A 176 11.50 -3.42 26.73
C ALA A 176 11.62 -2.49 25.51
N PHE A 177 10.59 -1.68 25.25
CA PHE A 177 10.57 -0.64 24.23
C PHE A 177 9.58 0.48 24.60
N THR A 178 9.58 1.58 23.85
CA THR A 178 8.67 2.71 24.07
C THR A 178 7.21 2.28 23.84
N GLY A 179 6.42 2.26 24.91
CA GLY A 179 5.03 1.76 24.91
C GLY A 179 4.81 0.40 25.57
N ALA A 180 5.88 -0.30 25.98
CA ALA A 180 5.79 -1.54 26.75
C ALA A 180 5.40 -1.28 28.22
N THR A 181 4.13 -0.98 28.48
CA THR A 181 3.63 -0.58 29.81
C THR A 181 3.47 -1.74 30.79
N ARG A 182 3.37 -2.98 30.29
CA ARG A 182 3.21 -4.21 31.06
C ARG A 182 3.90 -5.39 30.38
N ASP A 183 4.14 -6.46 31.13
CA ASP A 183 4.62 -7.73 30.56
C ASP A 183 3.52 -8.35 29.68
N LYS A 184 3.92 -8.96 28.57
CA LYS A 184 3.03 -9.67 27.65
C LYS A 184 3.70 -10.91 27.07
N PHE A 185 3.02 -12.04 27.13
CA PHE A 185 3.45 -13.26 26.46
C PHE A 185 3.17 -13.18 24.94
N GLY A 186 4.07 -13.77 24.15
CA GLY A 186 3.95 -13.82 22.69
C GLY A 186 3.31 -15.10 22.17
N LEU A 187 3.10 -15.13 20.86
CA LEU A 187 2.47 -16.23 20.13
C LEU A 187 3.20 -17.57 20.28
N LEU A 188 4.53 -17.57 20.51
CA LEU A 188 5.28 -18.80 20.82
C LEU A 188 4.75 -19.51 22.08
N SER A 189 4.31 -18.73 23.09
CA SER A 189 3.73 -19.28 24.30
C SER A 189 2.31 -19.80 24.07
N GLU A 190 1.55 -19.14 23.20
CA GLU A 190 0.16 -19.51 22.88
C GLU A 190 0.10 -20.73 21.97
N ALA A 191 1.12 -20.95 21.16
CA ALA A 191 1.23 -22.07 20.22
C ALA A 191 1.86 -23.33 20.85
N ASP A 192 2.25 -23.30 22.13
CA ASP A 192 2.94 -24.42 22.79
C ASP A 192 2.14 -25.74 22.69
N GLY A 193 2.81 -26.82 22.29
CA GLY A 193 2.19 -28.12 22.03
C GLY A 193 1.41 -28.21 20.70
N GLY A 194 1.55 -27.23 19.81
CA GLY A 194 0.84 -27.17 18.54
C GLY A 194 1.67 -26.65 17.36
N MET A 195 1.02 -25.88 16.49
CA MET A 195 1.61 -25.32 15.26
C MET A 195 1.49 -23.80 15.23
N LEU A 196 2.58 -23.15 14.80
CA LEU A 196 2.61 -21.72 14.52
C LEU A 196 2.85 -21.51 13.03
N PHE A 197 1.90 -20.87 12.34
CA PHE A 197 2.02 -20.45 10.96
C PHE A 197 2.37 -18.95 10.89
N LEU A 198 3.55 -18.64 10.35
CA LEU A 198 4.02 -17.29 10.10
C LEU A 198 3.93 -16.99 8.60
N ASP A 199 2.93 -16.21 8.20
CA ASP A 199 2.81 -15.72 6.82
C ASP A 199 3.69 -14.49 6.61
N GLU A 200 4.16 -14.32 5.37
CA GLU A 200 5.11 -13.27 4.96
C GLU A 200 6.32 -13.09 5.87
N VAL A 201 6.97 -14.21 6.23
CA VAL A 201 8.11 -14.25 7.17
C VAL A 201 9.29 -13.37 6.74
N HIS A 202 9.41 -13.02 5.44
CA HIS A 202 10.42 -12.09 4.94
C HIS A 202 10.27 -10.67 5.53
N ARG A 203 9.09 -10.32 6.04
CA ARG A 203 8.84 -9.05 6.75
C ARG A 203 9.42 -9.02 8.16
N LEU A 204 9.82 -10.17 8.70
CA LEU A 204 10.45 -10.24 10.00
C LEU A 204 11.87 -9.63 9.92
N PRO A 205 12.23 -8.69 10.81
CA PRO A 205 13.56 -8.10 10.81
C PRO A 205 14.63 -9.17 11.11
N PRO A 206 15.90 -8.94 10.72
CA PRO A 206 16.99 -9.88 10.94
C PRO A 206 17.05 -10.38 12.38
N GLU A 207 16.91 -9.49 13.37
CA GLU A 207 16.95 -9.84 14.80
C GLU A 207 15.81 -10.80 15.18
N GLY A 208 14.63 -10.63 14.60
CA GLY A 208 13.50 -11.54 14.79
C GLY A 208 13.78 -12.91 14.18
N GLN A 209 14.34 -12.95 12.96
CA GLN A 209 14.79 -14.20 12.34
C GLN A 209 15.88 -14.88 13.19
N GLU A 210 16.72 -14.08 13.85
CA GLU A 210 17.75 -14.60 14.75
C GLU A 210 17.17 -15.29 15.98
N MET A 211 16.18 -14.65 16.59
CA MET A 211 15.47 -15.21 17.74
C MET A 211 14.70 -16.48 17.37
N ILE A 212 14.07 -16.53 16.18
CA ILE A 212 13.36 -17.74 15.73
C ILE A 212 14.36 -18.87 15.50
N PHE A 213 15.51 -18.62 14.86
CA PHE A 213 16.48 -19.70 14.69
C PHE A 213 16.98 -20.22 16.04
N TYR A 214 17.23 -19.35 17.02
CA TYR A 214 17.70 -19.81 18.32
C TYR A 214 16.66 -20.69 19.00
N PHE A 215 15.39 -20.32 18.85
CA PHE A 215 14.27 -21.14 19.31
C PHE A 215 14.23 -22.50 18.59
N MET A 216 14.39 -22.54 17.25
CA MET A 216 14.43 -23.80 16.50
C MET A 216 15.55 -24.74 16.97
N ASP A 217 16.74 -24.21 17.31
CA ASP A 217 17.88 -25.02 17.73
C ASP A 217 17.77 -25.52 19.18
N THR A 218 17.17 -24.72 20.09
CA THR A 218 17.22 -24.99 21.54
C THR A 218 15.88 -25.35 22.17
N GLY A 219 14.77 -25.08 21.49
CA GLY A 219 13.41 -25.11 22.07
C GLY A 219 13.19 -24.05 23.17
N THR A 220 14.11 -23.09 23.30
CA THR A 220 14.05 -22.04 24.33
C THR A 220 13.97 -20.65 23.72
N TYR A 221 13.28 -19.74 24.40
CA TYR A 221 13.17 -18.34 24.00
C TYR A 221 13.11 -17.43 25.24
N GLY A 222 13.26 -16.12 25.03
CA GLY A 222 13.09 -15.09 26.04
C GLY A 222 12.18 -13.99 25.52
N LEU A 223 11.49 -13.30 26.43
CA LEU A 223 10.74 -12.10 26.07
C LEU A 223 11.72 -11.00 25.64
N LEU A 224 11.25 -10.06 24.81
CA LEU A 224 12.02 -8.84 24.54
C LEU A 224 12.32 -8.11 25.85
N GLY A 225 13.59 -7.78 26.07
CA GLY A 225 14.09 -7.14 27.30
C GLY A 225 14.51 -8.13 28.42
N GLU A 226 14.26 -9.43 28.29
CA GLU A 226 14.82 -10.44 29.19
C GLU A 226 16.27 -10.78 28.80
N THR A 227 17.17 -10.80 29.79
CA THR A 227 18.57 -11.21 29.59
C THR A 227 18.74 -12.74 29.56
N GLN A 228 17.83 -13.48 30.18
CA GLN A 228 17.87 -14.95 30.23
C GLN A 228 16.78 -15.56 29.35
N ARG A 229 17.17 -16.47 28.46
CA ARG A 229 16.25 -17.25 27.59
C ARG A 229 15.79 -18.52 28.33
N SER A 230 14.97 -18.33 29.35
CA SER A 230 14.57 -19.40 30.28
C SER A 230 13.28 -20.14 29.90
N ARG A 231 12.53 -19.61 28.93
CA ARG A 231 11.20 -20.14 28.55
C ARG A 231 11.37 -21.25 27.54
N LYS A 232 10.53 -22.28 27.64
CA LYS A 232 10.49 -23.41 26.71
C LYS A 232 9.13 -23.45 26.06
N ALA A 233 9.11 -23.76 24.77
CA ALA A 233 7.90 -24.10 24.03
C ALA A 233 8.27 -25.17 22.99
N GLN A 234 7.33 -26.04 22.70
CA GLN A 234 7.49 -27.09 21.70
C GLN A 234 6.42 -26.90 20.62
N ILE A 235 6.83 -26.34 19.49
CA ILE A 235 5.92 -26.02 18.39
C ILE A 235 6.48 -26.50 17.06
N LEU A 236 5.59 -26.87 16.13
CA LEU A 236 5.95 -27.05 14.74
C LEU A 236 5.74 -25.73 13.98
N LEU A 237 6.84 -25.09 13.60
CA LEU A 237 6.84 -23.86 12.82
C LEU A 237 6.58 -24.13 11.32
N ILE A 238 5.61 -23.42 10.76
CA ILE A 238 5.37 -23.33 9.31
C ILE A 238 5.55 -21.86 8.93
N CYS A 239 6.52 -21.56 8.09
CA CYS A 239 6.74 -20.22 7.57
C CYS A 239 6.24 -20.15 6.12
N ALA A 240 5.75 -18.99 5.69
CA ALA A 240 5.43 -18.72 4.30
C ALA A 240 6.06 -17.40 3.84
N THR A 241 6.45 -17.34 2.57
CA THR A 241 6.93 -16.11 1.93
C THR A 241 6.49 -16.05 0.47
N THR A 242 6.14 -14.85 0.00
CA THR A 242 5.96 -14.52 -1.42
C THR A 242 7.24 -14.11 -2.12
N GLU A 243 8.27 -13.69 -1.37
CA GLU A 243 9.56 -13.28 -1.94
C GLU A 243 10.56 -14.44 -2.02
N GLU A 244 11.55 -14.29 -2.90
CA GLU A 244 12.66 -15.24 -3.06
C GLU A 244 13.42 -15.43 -1.73
N PRO A 245 13.44 -16.64 -1.15
CA PRO A 245 13.97 -16.84 0.20
C PRO A 245 15.45 -16.47 0.33
N ASN A 246 16.26 -16.80 -0.68
CA ASN A 246 17.72 -16.62 -0.61
C ASN A 246 18.17 -15.15 -0.64
N SER A 247 17.32 -14.23 -1.11
CA SER A 247 17.62 -12.80 -1.16
C SER A 247 17.09 -12.03 0.06
N THR A 248 16.11 -12.57 0.76
CA THR A 248 15.31 -11.85 1.77
C THR A 248 15.45 -12.41 3.18
N LEU A 249 15.68 -13.72 3.29
CA LEU A 249 15.87 -14.41 4.57
C LEU A 249 17.35 -14.65 4.85
N LEU A 250 17.72 -14.61 6.12
CA LEU A 250 19.09 -14.91 6.54
C LEU A 250 19.48 -16.33 6.12
N SER A 251 20.68 -16.48 5.54
CA SER A 251 21.20 -17.80 5.18
C SER A 251 21.27 -18.76 6.37
N THR A 252 21.49 -18.23 7.57
CA THR A 252 21.46 -18.97 8.84
C THR A 252 20.06 -19.49 9.15
N PHE A 253 19.02 -18.67 8.97
CA PHE A 253 17.63 -19.05 9.17
C PHE A 253 17.21 -20.15 8.18
N LEU A 254 17.50 -19.97 6.88
CA LEU A 254 17.15 -20.94 5.83
C LEU A 254 17.79 -22.32 5.99
N ARG A 255 18.97 -22.41 6.61
CA ARG A 255 19.66 -23.70 6.84
C ARG A 255 18.98 -24.56 7.92
N ARG A 256 18.21 -23.95 8.84
CA ARG A 256 17.54 -24.66 9.96
C ARG A 256 16.10 -25.03 9.63
N ILE A 257 15.60 -24.63 8.46
CA ILE A 257 14.32 -25.08 7.93
C ILE A 257 14.59 -26.18 6.91
N PRO A 258 14.49 -27.47 7.30
CA PRO A 258 14.90 -28.60 6.46
C PRO A 258 13.96 -28.84 5.28
N ILE A 259 12.67 -28.50 5.41
CA ILE A 259 11.67 -28.75 4.37
C ILE A 259 11.29 -27.42 3.73
N LYS A 260 11.50 -27.32 2.41
CA LYS A 260 11.09 -26.19 1.58
C LYS A 260 10.12 -26.69 0.52
N ILE A 261 8.92 -26.15 0.51
CA ILE A 261 7.82 -26.58 -0.37
C ILE A 261 7.45 -25.39 -1.25
N ASN A 262 7.75 -25.50 -2.54
CA ASN A 262 7.32 -24.52 -3.53
C ASN A 262 5.93 -24.89 -4.06
N ILE A 263 4.93 -24.05 -3.78
CA ILE A 263 3.58 -24.20 -4.29
C ILE A 263 3.54 -23.55 -5.69
N PRO A 264 3.25 -24.32 -6.75
CA PRO A 264 3.32 -23.82 -8.11
C PRO A 264 2.23 -22.79 -8.40
N ASN A 265 2.57 -21.87 -9.31
CA ASN A 265 1.65 -20.87 -9.82
C ASN A 265 0.50 -21.51 -10.61
N LEU A 266 -0.61 -20.79 -10.77
CA LEU A 266 -1.79 -21.30 -11.49
C LEU A 266 -1.42 -21.73 -12.93
N ALA A 267 -0.56 -20.96 -13.59
CA ALA A 267 -0.08 -21.25 -14.95
C ALA A 267 0.75 -22.54 -15.05
N GLU A 268 1.41 -22.95 -13.96
CA GLU A 268 2.25 -24.16 -13.90
C GLU A 268 1.47 -25.42 -13.51
N ARG A 269 0.22 -25.25 -13.05
CA ARG A 269 -0.66 -26.39 -12.72
C ARG A 269 -1.16 -27.07 -13.99
N SER A 270 -1.51 -28.35 -13.86
CA SER A 270 -2.06 -29.09 -14.99
C SER A 270 -3.38 -28.46 -15.46
N PRO A 271 -3.73 -28.54 -16.77
CA PRO A 271 -4.99 -28.00 -17.28
C PRO A 271 -6.22 -28.55 -16.54
N GLY A 272 -6.18 -29.84 -16.16
CA GLY A 272 -7.23 -30.46 -15.33
C GLY A 272 -7.39 -29.77 -13.97
N ASP A 273 -6.28 -29.53 -13.27
CA ASP A 273 -6.31 -28.87 -11.95
C ASP A 273 -6.84 -27.42 -12.05
N GLN A 274 -6.52 -26.70 -13.13
CA GLN A 274 -7.03 -25.34 -13.36
C GLN A 274 -8.54 -25.33 -13.58
N VAL A 275 -9.05 -26.29 -14.36
CA VAL A 275 -10.49 -26.45 -14.60
C VAL A 275 -11.23 -26.88 -13.34
N ASP A 276 -10.64 -27.77 -12.54
CA ASP A 276 -11.23 -28.17 -11.26
C ASP A 276 -11.29 -26.99 -10.27
N LEU A 277 -10.26 -26.12 -10.24
CA LEU A 277 -10.29 -24.87 -9.48
C LEU A 277 -11.39 -23.92 -9.97
N LEU A 278 -11.53 -23.74 -11.28
CA LEU A 278 -12.60 -22.94 -11.87
C LEU A 278 -13.98 -23.46 -11.44
N LYS A 279 -14.22 -24.77 -11.60
CA LYS A 279 -15.48 -25.42 -11.23
C LYS A 279 -15.80 -25.25 -9.74
N TYR A 280 -14.81 -25.47 -8.89
CA TYR A 280 -14.97 -25.33 -7.44
C TYR A 280 -15.31 -23.89 -7.03
N LEU A 281 -14.62 -22.90 -7.60
CA LEU A 281 -14.90 -21.49 -7.30
C LEU A 281 -16.27 -21.04 -7.83
N LEU A 282 -16.68 -21.53 -9.00
CA LEU A 282 -18.03 -21.32 -9.53
C LEU A 282 -19.10 -22.01 -8.67
N GLU A 283 -18.81 -23.18 -8.08
CA GLU A 283 -19.71 -23.86 -7.14
C GLU A 283 -19.93 -23.03 -5.87
N ILE A 284 -18.87 -22.45 -5.31
CA ILE A 284 -18.97 -21.53 -4.16
C ILE A 284 -19.89 -20.35 -4.51
N GLU A 285 -19.66 -19.72 -5.67
CA GLU A 285 -20.47 -18.57 -6.07
C GLU A 285 -21.92 -19.00 -6.37
N ALA A 286 -22.15 -20.09 -7.11
CA ALA A 286 -23.48 -20.63 -7.40
C ALA A 286 -24.31 -20.86 -6.14
N ARG A 287 -23.69 -21.42 -5.08
CA ARG A 287 -24.34 -21.58 -3.77
C ARG A 287 -24.61 -20.23 -3.09
N LYS A 288 -23.65 -19.30 -3.16
CA LYS A 288 -23.76 -17.98 -2.52
C LYS A 288 -24.86 -17.12 -3.14
N ILE A 289 -25.01 -17.13 -4.46
CA ILE A 289 -26.09 -16.44 -5.18
C ILE A 289 -27.36 -17.30 -5.32
N ASN A 290 -27.31 -18.56 -4.88
CA ASN A 290 -28.37 -19.55 -5.00
C ASN A 290 -28.93 -19.65 -6.43
N CYS A 291 -28.03 -19.70 -7.41
CA CYS A 291 -28.36 -19.65 -8.84
C CYS A 291 -27.48 -20.63 -9.62
N ALA A 292 -28.07 -21.27 -10.64
CA ALA A 292 -27.34 -22.16 -11.52
C ALA A 292 -26.38 -21.39 -12.42
N ILE A 293 -25.10 -21.73 -12.46
CA ILE A 293 -24.13 -21.05 -13.32
C ILE A 293 -23.76 -21.96 -14.49
N THR A 294 -24.02 -21.49 -15.71
CA THR A 294 -23.56 -22.15 -16.94
C THR A 294 -22.48 -21.31 -17.60
N ILE A 295 -21.37 -21.91 -18.00
CA ILE A 295 -20.25 -21.22 -18.66
C ILE A 295 -19.81 -21.97 -19.92
N ASP A 296 -19.61 -21.23 -21.01
CA ASP A 296 -19.06 -21.78 -22.25
C ASP A 296 -17.54 -22.00 -22.17
N THR A 297 -17.00 -22.80 -23.09
CA THR A 297 -15.58 -23.18 -23.09
C THR A 297 -14.63 -22.01 -23.28
N ASP A 298 -15.01 -21.02 -24.07
CA ASP A 298 -14.14 -19.88 -24.39
C ASP A 298 -14.18 -18.84 -23.28
N SER A 299 -15.32 -18.67 -22.61
CA SER A 299 -15.39 -17.95 -21.34
C SER A 299 -14.52 -18.58 -20.25
N ALA A 300 -14.58 -19.90 -20.09
CA ALA A 300 -13.78 -20.62 -19.11
C ALA A 300 -12.27 -20.44 -19.37
N LYS A 301 -11.84 -20.56 -20.64
CA LYS A 301 -10.48 -20.27 -21.09
C LYS A 301 -10.04 -18.85 -20.76
N ALA A 302 -10.87 -17.87 -21.08
CA ALA A 302 -10.58 -16.45 -20.86
C ALA A 302 -10.43 -16.10 -19.38
N ILE A 303 -11.30 -16.65 -18.52
CA ILE A 303 -11.24 -16.47 -17.06
C ILE A 303 -9.96 -17.11 -16.48
N ILE A 304 -9.60 -18.32 -16.92
CA ILE A 304 -8.36 -18.98 -16.47
C ILE A 304 -7.14 -18.16 -16.88
N GLY A 305 -7.02 -17.80 -18.17
CA GLY A 305 -5.84 -17.11 -18.70
C GLY A 305 -5.70 -15.64 -18.25
N SER A 306 -6.79 -14.97 -17.89
CA SER A 306 -6.74 -13.63 -17.28
C SER A 306 -6.27 -13.65 -15.82
N SER A 307 -6.20 -14.82 -15.20
CA SER A 307 -5.96 -14.96 -13.76
C SER A 307 -4.51 -15.37 -13.39
N PHE A 308 -3.64 -15.62 -14.37
CA PHE A 308 -2.29 -16.13 -14.11
C PHE A 308 -1.41 -15.20 -13.26
N SER A 309 -1.51 -13.88 -13.44
CA SER A 309 -0.67 -12.90 -12.72
C SER A 309 -0.98 -12.78 -11.22
N GLY A 310 -2.16 -13.21 -10.77
CA GLY A 310 -2.53 -13.22 -9.34
C GLY A 310 -3.04 -14.57 -8.86
N ASN A 311 -2.72 -15.64 -9.59
CA ASN A 311 -2.99 -17.03 -9.27
C ASN A 311 -4.46 -17.31 -8.89
N VAL A 312 -4.69 -18.18 -7.89
CA VAL A 312 -6.04 -18.57 -7.44
C VAL A 312 -6.78 -17.39 -6.81
N GLY A 313 -6.06 -16.45 -6.19
CA GLY A 313 -6.63 -15.21 -5.65
C GLY A 313 -7.30 -14.37 -6.73
N LYS A 314 -6.59 -14.11 -7.84
CA LYS A 314 -7.16 -13.40 -8.99
C LYS A 314 -8.29 -14.21 -9.62
N LEU A 315 -8.12 -15.52 -9.82
CA LEU A 315 -9.16 -16.39 -10.37
C LEU A 315 -10.48 -16.28 -9.58
N LYS A 316 -10.41 -16.32 -8.26
CA LYS A 316 -11.58 -16.12 -7.39
C LYS A 316 -12.23 -14.75 -7.60
N SER A 317 -11.44 -13.67 -7.58
CA SER A 317 -11.96 -12.31 -7.79
C SER A 317 -12.55 -12.10 -9.18
N THR A 318 -11.96 -12.70 -10.22
CA THR A 318 -12.43 -12.64 -11.61
C THR A 318 -13.76 -13.38 -11.73
N ILE A 319 -13.88 -14.58 -11.18
CA ILE A 319 -15.14 -15.34 -11.19
C ILE A 319 -16.24 -14.57 -10.45
N GLN A 320 -15.93 -14.00 -9.28
CA GLN A 320 -16.86 -13.14 -8.54
C GLN A 320 -17.34 -11.95 -9.37
N SER A 321 -16.41 -11.25 -10.03
CA SER A 321 -16.73 -10.11 -10.88
C SER A 321 -17.59 -10.52 -12.09
N VAL A 322 -17.29 -11.66 -12.73
CA VAL A 322 -18.08 -12.18 -13.85
C VAL A 322 -19.47 -12.59 -13.40
N CYS A 323 -19.60 -13.31 -12.29
CA CYS A 323 -20.89 -13.70 -11.75
C CYS A 323 -21.70 -12.45 -11.37
N ALA A 324 -21.10 -11.44 -10.74
CA ALA A 324 -21.78 -10.20 -10.41
C ALA A 324 -22.28 -9.44 -11.66
N HIS A 325 -21.45 -9.34 -12.71
CA HIS A 325 -21.81 -8.71 -13.98
C HIS A 325 -23.00 -9.39 -14.64
N PHE A 326 -22.93 -10.72 -14.81
CA PHE A 326 -23.99 -11.49 -15.46
C PHE A 326 -25.24 -11.62 -14.60
N PHE A 327 -25.12 -11.58 -13.27
CA PHE A 327 -26.29 -11.60 -12.37
C PHE A 327 -27.16 -10.34 -12.53
N ILE A 328 -26.55 -9.21 -12.93
CA ILE A 328 -27.28 -7.97 -13.21
C ILE A 328 -27.85 -7.97 -14.64
N GLU A 329 -27.07 -8.43 -15.63
CA GLU A 329 -27.51 -8.42 -17.03
C GLU A 329 -28.58 -9.48 -17.34
N ASP A 330 -28.50 -10.65 -16.70
CA ASP A 330 -29.41 -11.77 -16.94
C ASP A 330 -30.60 -11.64 -15.97
N ASN A 331 -31.77 -11.21 -16.47
CA ASN A 331 -33.01 -11.03 -15.71
C ASN A 331 -33.61 -12.35 -15.16
N ASN A 332 -32.86 -13.47 -15.17
CA ASN A 332 -33.29 -14.77 -14.70
C ASN A 332 -32.73 -15.05 -13.30
N PRO A 333 -33.57 -15.08 -12.25
CA PRO A 333 -33.11 -15.27 -10.87
C PRO A 333 -32.58 -16.69 -10.58
N ASN A 334 -32.79 -17.65 -11.48
CA ASN A 334 -32.52 -19.08 -11.24
C ASN A 334 -31.38 -19.65 -12.11
N GLN A 335 -30.95 -18.94 -13.16
CA GLN A 335 -29.88 -19.40 -14.05
C GLN A 335 -29.11 -18.23 -14.64
N LEU A 336 -27.78 -18.31 -14.55
CA LEU A 336 -26.82 -17.34 -15.02
C LEU A 336 -25.99 -17.98 -16.13
N ASN A 337 -26.07 -17.43 -17.34
CA ASN A 337 -25.37 -17.96 -18.51
C ASN A 337 -24.19 -17.07 -18.90
N ILE A 338 -22.98 -17.49 -18.51
CA ILE A 338 -21.72 -16.83 -18.85
C ILE A 338 -21.35 -17.17 -20.29
N THR A 339 -21.39 -16.15 -21.15
CA THR A 339 -21.05 -16.23 -22.58
C THR A 339 -19.88 -15.32 -22.93
N TYR A 340 -18.97 -15.78 -23.79
CA TYR A 340 -17.73 -15.04 -24.10
C TYR A 340 -17.99 -13.63 -24.62
N ASP A 341 -19.00 -13.43 -25.48
CA ASP A 341 -19.32 -12.14 -26.10
C ASP A 341 -19.68 -11.05 -25.08
N LYS A 342 -20.22 -11.43 -23.92
CA LYS A 342 -20.63 -10.53 -22.85
C LYS A 342 -19.58 -10.34 -21.74
N LEU A 343 -18.43 -11.00 -21.84
CA LEU A 343 -17.33 -10.78 -20.90
C LEU A 343 -16.74 -9.36 -21.06
N ILE A 344 -16.24 -8.81 -19.96
CA ILE A 344 -15.50 -7.55 -19.93
C ILE A 344 -14.20 -7.69 -20.75
N SER A 345 -13.77 -6.63 -21.42
CA SER A 345 -12.59 -6.60 -22.30
C SER A 345 -11.35 -7.20 -21.65
N ASP A 346 -11.09 -6.86 -20.40
CA ASP A 346 -9.88 -7.26 -19.68
C ASP A 346 -9.83 -8.78 -19.43
N ILE A 347 -11.00 -9.41 -19.28
CA ILE A 347 -11.14 -10.85 -19.09
C ILE A 347 -11.03 -11.58 -20.44
N LYS A 348 -11.62 -11.01 -21.50
CA LYS A 348 -11.54 -11.55 -22.87
C LYS A 348 -10.10 -11.71 -23.33
N VAL A 349 -9.24 -10.72 -23.04
CA VAL A 349 -7.81 -10.78 -23.39
C VAL A 349 -7.09 -11.97 -22.75
N GLY A 350 -7.63 -12.51 -21.65
CA GLY A 350 -7.11 -13.69 -20.97
C GLY A 350 -6.98 -14.93 -21.88
N ILE A 351 -7.78 -15.06 -22.94
CA ILE A 351 -7.66 -16.17 -23.88
C ILE A 351 -6.32 -16.16 -24.63
N PHE A 352 -5.72 -14.98 -24.84
CA PHE A 352 -4.42 -14.82 -25.49
C PHE A 352 -3.24 -15.09 -24.56
N ASN A 353 -3.48 -15.12 -23.25
CA ASN A 353 -2.46 -15.46 -22.24
C ASN A 353 -2.27 -16.96 -22.06
N LEU A 354 -3.17 -17.79 -22.62
CA LEU A 354 -3.03 -19.24 -22.61
C LEU A 354 -1.81 -19.63 -23.46
N ALA A 355 -0.97 -20.52 -22.91
CA ALA A 355 0.32 -20.88 -23.48
C ALA A 355 0.22 -21.25 -24.97
N ARG A 356 1.23 -20.86 -25.77
CA ARG A 356 1.40 -21.25 -27.20
C ARG A 356 1.77 -22.73 -27.39
N ASP A 357 1.58 -23.56 -26.36
CA ASP A 357 1.89 -24.98 -26.38
C ASP A 357 0.62 -25.76 -26.75
N ASN A 358 0.68 -26.50 -27.86
CA ASN A 358 -0.47 -27.24 -28.38
C ASN A 358 -0.93 -28.33 -27.39
N ASP A 359 -0.02 -28.97 -26.65
CA ASP A 359 -0.37 -30.04 -25.72
C ASP A 359 -1.17 -29.52 -24.52
N TYR A 360 -0.83 -28.32 -24.06
CA TYR A 360 -1.56 -27.62 -23.00
C TYR A 360 -3.00 -27.28 -23.43
N LEU A 361 -3.18 -26.71 -24.62
CA LEU A 361 -4.50 -26.34 -25.14
C LEU A 361 -5.39 -27.57 -25.38
N VAL A 362 -4.80 -28.68 -25.87
CA VAL A 362 -5.49 -29.95 -26.01
C VAL A 362 -5.93 -30.50 -24.65
N GLY A 363 -5.05 -30.46 -23.64
CA GLY A 363 -5.38 -30.88 -22.28
C GLY A 363 -6.49 -30.03 -21.65
N LEU A 364 -6.46 -28.71 -21.85
CA LEU A 364 -7.48 -27.80 -21.35
C LEU A 364 -8.83 -28.03 -22.04
N GLN A 365 -8.82 -28.25 -23.36
CA GLN A 365 -10.03 -28.55 -24.11
C GLN A 365 -10.65 -29.90 -23.71
N HIS A 366 -9.83 -30.91 -23.44
CA HIS A 366 -10.30 -32.19 -22.92
C HIS A 366 -10.92 -32.05 -21.51
N ALA A 367 -10.32 -31.22 -20.63
CA ALA A 367 -10.82 -30.99 -19.28
C ALA A 367 -12.13 -30.17 -19.26
N LEU A 368 -12.31 -29.26 -20.22
CA LEU A 368 -13.49 -28.39 -20.33
C LEU A 368 -14.70 -29.03 -21.01
N ALA A 369 -14.62 -30.27 -21.53
CA ALA A 369 -15.66 -31.04 -22.23
C ALA A 369 -17.08 -30.42 -22.40
N GLY A 370 -17.19 -29.33 -23.17
CA GLY A 370 -18.46 -28.64 -23.46
C GLY A 370 -18.81 -27.49 -22.50
N THR A 371 -20.08 -27.07 -22.51
CA THR A 371 -20.61 -26.09 -21.55
C THR A 371 -20.63 -26.70 -20.15
N ILE A 372 -20.07 -26.00 -19.18
CA ILE A 372 -20.08 -26.43 -17.78
C ILE A 372 -21.30 -25.80 -17.11
N THR A 373 -22.19 -26.63 -16.56
CA THR A 373 -23.34 -26.17 -15.76
C THR A 373 -23.16 -26.63 -14.32
N ILE A 374 -23.21 -25.68 -13.39
CA ILE A 374 -23.04 -25.90 -11.95
C ILE A 374 -24.36 -25.54 -11.28
N MET A 375 -24.93 -26.51 -10.57
CA MET A 375 -26.18 -26.34 -9.82
C MET A 375 -25.86 -25.89 -8.38
N PRO A 376 -26.75 -25.13 -7.74
CA PRO A 376 -26.56 -24.68 -6.34
C PRO A 376 -26.77 -25.80 -5.29
N ASP A 377 -27.05 -27.04 -5.69
CA ASP A 377 -27.46 -28.12 -4.77
C ASP A 377 -26.33 -28.69 -3.87
N ASN A 378 -26.73 -29.06 -2.64
CA ASN A 378 -25.93 -29.38 -1.45
C ASN A 378 -25.09 -30.67 -1.45
N SER A 379 -24.75 -31.27 -2.60
CA SER A 379 -24.04 -32.55 -2.60
C SER A 379 -22.57 -32.43 -3.03
N HIS A 380 -21.71 -32.43 -2.01
CA HIS A 380 -20.28 -32.75 -2.03
C HIS A 380 -19.28 -31.68 -2.53
N SER A 381 -18.71 -30.94 -1.58
CA SER A 381 -17.25 -30.79 -1.48
C SER A 381 -16.88 -30.51 -0.03
N GLY A 382 -16.14 -31.42 0.63
CA GLY A 382 -15.75 -31.30 2.04
C GLY A 382 -14.75 -30.18 2.35
N LEU A 383 -14.70 -29.14 1.50
CA LEU A 383 -13.80 -28.00 1.61
C LEU A 383 -14.40 -26.81 2.36
N ASP A 384 -15.73 -26.72 2.46
CA ASP A 384 -16.42 -25.64 3.22
C ASP A 384 -15.99 -25.62 4.70
N LEU A 385 -15.57 -26.79 5.18
CA LEU A 385 -14.97 -27.07 6.49
C LEU A 385 -13.66 -26.34 6.80
N TYR A 386 -12.88 -26.06 5.75
CA TYR A 386 -11.54 -25.48 5.87
C TYR A 386 -11.50 -24.03 5.35
N THR A 387 -12.56 -23.58 4.65
CA THR A 387 -12.77 -22.18 4.31
C THR A 387 -13.32 -21.34 5.47
N ASP A 388 -13.92 -21.98 6.48
CA ASP A 388 -14.41 -21.34 7.72
C ASP A 388 -13.29 -21.04 8.74
N ILE A 389 -12.01 -21.30 8.40
CA ILE A 389 -10.93 -20.52 9.00
C ILE A 389 -11.06 -19.13 8.39
N ASP A 390 -11.85 -18.33 9.08
CA ASP A 390 -12.33 -17.00 8.77
C ASP A 390 -11.14 -16.00 8.70
N VAL A 391 -10.22 -16.17 7.74
CA VAL A 391 -9.13 -15.22 7.45
C VAL A 391 -9.70 -13.90 6.89
N ASN A 392 -10.98 -13.91 6.48
CA ASN A 392 -11.69 -12.75 5.95
C ASN A 392 -12.67 -12.08 6.93
N LYS A 393 -12.68 -12.46 8.22
CA LYS A 393 -13.38 -11.68 9.25
C LYS A 393 -12.76 -10.29 9.49
N HIS A 394 -11.65 -9.99 8.83
CA HIS A 394 -10.86 -8.79 9.02
C HIS A 394 -11.15 -7.67 8.00
N ASN A 395 -11.90 -7.92 6.93
CA ASN A 395 -12.26 -6.88 5.95
C ASN A 395 -13.73 -6.50 6.03
N THR A 396 -14.18 -6.12 7.23
CA THR A 396 -15.36 -5.25 7.35
C THR A 396 -14.91 -3.85 7.75
N PRO A 397 -15.65 -2.78 7.40
CA PRO A 397 -15.28 -1.39 7.73
C PRO A 397 -15.00 -1.12 9.22
N PHE A 398 -15.30 -2.08 10.10
CA PHE A 398 -15.16 -1.97 11.53
C PHE A 398 -13.73 -2.16 12.08
N GLN A 399 -12.80 -2.80 11.35
CA GLN A 399 -11.43 -3.02 11.84
C GLN A 399 -10.48 -1.84 11.64
N VAL A 400 -10.78 -0.96 10.68
CA VAL A 400 -10.01 0.28 10.47
C VAL A 400 -10.10 1.15 11.73
N TYR A 401 -11.29 1.24 12.32
CA TYR A 401 -11.49 1.99 13.55
C TYR A 401 -10.71 1.39 14.73
N ASP A 402 -10.60 0.06 14.83
CA ASP A 402 -9.82 -0.58 15.91
C ASP A 402 -8.29 -0.35 15.75
N VAL A 403 -7.81 -0.14 14.51
CA VAL A 403 -6.42 0.23 14.19
C VAL A 403 -6.18 1.71 14.44
N ILE A 404 -7.09 2.58 13.98
CA ILE A 404 -7.08 4.02 14.22
C ILE A 404 -7.13 4.30 15.73
N ASP A 405 -8.01 3.64 16.48
CA ASP A 405 -8.19 3.81 17.93
C ASP A 405 -6.88 3.59 18.70
N LYS A 406 -6.15 2.51 18.38
CA LYS A 406 -4.86 2.19 19.02
C LYS A 406 -3.79 3.25 18.72
N LYS A 407 -3.82 3.80 17.50
CA LYS A 407 -2.81 4.76 17.05
C LYS A 407 -3.11 6.17 17.54
N ILE A 408 -4.37 6.60 17.59
CA ILE A 408 -4.79 7.87 18.22
C ILE A 408 -4.41 7.84 19.70
N GLN A 409 -4.68 6.74 20.41
CA GLN A 409 -4.30 6.63 21.81
C GLN A 409 -2.79 6.79 22.00
N PHE A 410 -1.98 6.17 21.14
CA PHE A 410 -0.54 6.36 21.12
C PHE A 410 -0.14 7.81 20.84
N MET A 411 -0.76 8.48 19.85
CA MET A 411 -0.44 9.86 19.50
C MET A 411 -0.80 10.86 20.61
N LEU A 412 -1.92 10.63 21.31
CA LEU A 412 -2.31 11.40 22.49
C LEU A 412 -1.33 11.17 23.66
N GLU A 413 -0.90 9.92 23.91
CA GLU A 413 0.11 9.57 24.92
C GLU A 413 1.48 10.21 24.63
N GLN A 414 1.81 10.44 23.36
CA GLN A 414 3.05 11.09 22.90
C GLN A 414 2.92 12.62 22.72
N LYS A 415 1.79 13.23 23.09
CA LYS A 415 1.51 14.69 22.96
C LYS A 415 1.64 15.26 21.54
N PHE A 416 1.25 14.49 20.52
CA PHE A 416 1.10 15.05 19.16
C PHE A 416 0.04 16.15 19.12
N SER A 417 0.18 17.07 18.17
CA SER A 417 -0.82 18.13 17.99
C SER A 417 -2.13 17.57 17.44
N ASP A 418 -3.25 18.21 17.78
CA ASP A 418 -4.57 17.83 17.24
C ASP A 418 -4.59 17.87 15.70
N THR A 419 -3.77 18.71 15.07
CA THR A 419 -3.59 18.78 13.62
C THR A 419 -2.88 17.55 13.04
N ASP A 420 -1.88 17.00 13.72
CA ASP A 420 -1.17 15.80 13.28
C ASP A 420 -2.04 14.56 13.40
N ILE A 421 -2.82 14.49 14.48
CA ILE A 421 -3.80 13.42 14.72
C ILE A 421 -4.88 13.45 13.63
N ASN A 422 -5.43 14.63 13.32
CA ASN A 422 -6.39 14.79 12.22
C ASN A 422 -5.82 14.36 10.87
N ASN A 423 -4.61 14.80 10.51
CA ASN A 423 -3.98 14.44 9.23
C ASN A 423 -3.73 12.94 9.11
N TYR A 424 -3.30 12.29 10.21
CA TYR A 424 -3.12 10.85 10.25
C TYR A 424 -4.45 10.10 10.03
N ILE A 425 -5.50 10.47 10.78
CA ILE A 425 -6.82 9.85 10.66
C ILE A 425 -7.38 10.02 9.25
N THR A 426 -7.30 11.23 8.69
CA THR A 426 -7.76 11.50 7.33
C THR A 426 -7.02 10.65 6.29
N SER A 427 -5.69 10.52 6.42
CA SER A 427 -4.88 9.71 5.49
C SER A 427 -5.25 8.24 5.52
N GLU A 428 -5.40 7.65 6.71
CA GLU A 428 -5.72 6.22 6.87
C GLU A 428 -7.13 5.90 6.39
N ILE A 429 -8.10 6.78 6.66
CA ILE A 429 -9.47 6.61 6.19
C ILE A 429 -9.52 6.73 4.66
N ASN A 430 -8.86 7.73 4.06
CA ASN A 430 -8.88 7.92 2.61
C ASN A 430 -8.20 6.76 1.87
N GLN A 431 -7.04 6.30 2.36
CA GLN A 431 -6.36 5.14 1.80
C GLN A 431 -7.25 3.88 1.83
N TYR A 432 -8.02 3.69 2.91
CA TYR A 432 -8.93 2.57 3.03
C TYR A 432 -10.15 2.68 2.10
N ILE A 433 -10.70 3.88 1.95
CA ILE A 433 -11.84 4.17 1.06
C ILE A 433 -11.42 3.94 -0.41
N ASP A 434 -10.25 4.42 -0.81
CA ASP A 434 -9.72 4.24 -2.17
C ASP A 434 -9.41 2.78 -2.52
N LEU A 435 -9.01 1.97 -1.54
CA LEU A 435 -8.78 0.54 -1.71
C LEU A 435 -10.09 -0.27 -1.83
N SER A 436 -11.19 0.26 -1.33
CA SER A 436 -12.45 -0.48 -1.15
C SER A 436 -13.53 -0.13 -2.18
N LEU A 437 -13.38 0.95 -2.94
CA LEU A 437 -14.39 1.44 -3.89
C LEU A 437 -13.90 1.33 -5.35
N PRO A 438 -14.64 0.65 -6.25
CA PRO A 438 -14.26 0.59 -7.67
C PRO A 438 -14.42 1.97 -8.34
N LYS A 439 -13.38 2.40 -9.07
CA LYS A 439 -13.23 3.75 -9.65
C LYS A 439 -14.13 4.08 -10.86
N LYS A 440 -15.09 3.24 -11.25
CA LYS A 440 -16.05 3.53 -12.33
C LYS A 440 -17.48 3.32 -11.85
N LEU A 441 -18.21 4.41 -11.67
CA LEU A 441 -19.58 4.41 -11.13
C LEU A 441 -20.40 5.48 -11.84
N GLU A 442 -21.21 5.08 -12.84
CA GLU A 442 -22.35 5.90 -13.23
C GLU A 442 -23.70 5.24 -12.89
N HIS A 443 -23.89 3.92 -12.99
CA HIS A 443 -25.16 3.31 -12.53
C HIS A 443 -24.98 1.85 -12.10
N VAL A 444 -24.80 1.59 -10.80
CA VAL A 444 -24.86 0.23 -10.22
C VAL A 444 -25.52 0.29 -8.86
N ASP A 445 -26.55 -0.52 -8.63
CA ASP A 445 -27.24 -0.64 -7.35
C ASP A 445 -26.31 -1.28 -6.29
N HIS A 446 -25.96 -0.53 -5.24
CA HIS A 446 -24.79 -0.77 -4.40
C HIS A 446 -25.00 -1.80 -3.26
N GLY A 447 -26.00 -2.68 -3.34
CA GLY A 447 -26.32 -3.61 -2.25
C GLY A 447 -26.78 -2.92 -0.94
N LEU A 448 -27.02 -1.61 -1.00
CA LEU A 448 -27.65 -0.82 0.06
C LEU A 448 -29.17 -0.88 -0.13
N PRO A 449 -29.97 -1.13 0.92
CA PRO A 449 -31.42 -1.07 0.78
C PRO A 449 -31.84 0.29 0.22
N ASN A 450 -32.78 0.32 -0.73
CA ASN A 450 -33.27 1.56 -1.36
C ASN A 450 -33.65 2.65 -0.33
N ALA A 451 -34.23 2.26 0.81
CA ALA A 451 -34.53 3.18 1.91
C ALA A 451 -33.29 3.89 2.47
N THR A 452 -32.14 3.20 2.55
CA THR A 452 -30.88 3.79 3.02
C THR A 452 -30.24 4.68 1.96
N LEU A 453 -30.33 4.32 0.68
CA LEU A 453 -29.84 5.16 -0.41
C LEU A 453 -30.60 6.49 -0.51
N VAL A 454 -31.93 6.44 -0.47
CA VAL A 454 -32.78 7.63 -0.46
C VAL A 454 -32.49 8.51 0.76
N PHE A 455 -32.27 7.89 1.92
CA PHE A 455 -31.88 8.60 3.14
C PHE A 455 -30.52 9.31 2.99
N CYS A 456 -29.50 8.62 2.45
CA CYS A 456 -28.17 9.19 2.26
C CYS A 456 -28.18 10.31 1.21
N GLN A 457 -28.96 10.17 0.13
CA GLN A 457 -29.17 11.22 -0.87
C GLN A 457 -29.84 12.46 -0.26
N SER A 458 -30.86 12.26 0.59
CA SER A 458 -31.48 13.37 1.32
C SER A 458 -30.50 14.04 2.28
N LEU A 459 -29.68 13.27 3.01
CA LEU A 459 -28.69 13.80 3.93
C LEU A 459 -27.61 14.59 3.20
N LYS A 460 -27.14 14.10 2.04
CA LYS A 460 -26.09 14.77 1.25
C LYS A 460 -26.42 16.26 1.02
N ASN A 461 -27.59 16.53 0.44
CA ASN A 461 -27.98 17.91 0.11
C ASN A 461 -28.04 18.82 1.35
N GLU A 462 -28.51 18.29 2.48
CA GLU A 462 -28.61 19.02 3.74
C GLU A 462 -27.23 19.32 4.33
N LEU A 463 -26.31 18.35 4.27
CA LEU A 463 -24.95 18.47 4.78
C LEU A 463 -24.08 19.39 3.91
N GLU A 464 -24.23 19.37 2.58
CA GLU A 464 -23.52 20.28 1.66
C GLU A 464 -23.91 21.74 1.90
N LEU A 465 -25.20 21.99 2.17
CA LEU A 465 -25.69 23.33 2.53
C LEU A 465 -25.18 23.79 3.90
N GLN A 466 -25.08 22.89 4.88
CA GLN A 466 -24.57 23.22 6.22
C GLN A 466 -23.07 23.51 6.22
N LEU A 467 -22.29 22.76 5.43
CA LEU A 467 -20.82 22.86 5.41
C LEU A 467 -20.30 23.80 4.32
N ASN A 468 -21.14 24.20 3.36
CA ASN A 468 -20.74 24.98 2.18
C ASN A 468 -19.58 24.33 1.41
N LYS A 469 -19.59 22.99 1.31
CA LYS A 469 -18.57 22.16 0.64
C LYS A 469 -19.28 21.07 -0.17
N GLU A 470 -18.73 20.70 -1.32
CA GLU A 470 -19.26 19.62 -2.16
C GLU A 470 -18.68 18.27 -1.73
N PHE A 471 -19.52 17.23 -1.69
CA PHE A 471 -19.07 15.87 -1.39
C PHE A 471 -18.91 15.02 -2.67
N SER A 472 -17.80 14.30 -2.74
CA SER A 472 -17.49 13.39 -3.86
C SER A 472 -18.54 12.28 -4.01
N HIS A 473 -18.61 11.64 -5.18
CA HIS A 473 -19.57 10.54 -5.38
C HIS A 473 -19.31 9.34 -4.45
N GLY A 474 -18.06 9.13 -4.01
CA GLY A 474 -17.66 8.15 -3.00
C GLY A 474 -18.26 8.39 -1.61
N PHE A 475 -18.75 9.61 -1.33
CA PHE A 475 -19.48 9.96 -0.12
C PHE A 475 -20.77 9.16 0.08
N LEU A 476 -21.59 9.00 -0.97
CA LEU A 476 -22.88 8.30 -0.87
C LEU A 476 -22.69 6.82 -0.53
N LEU A 477 -21.64 6.19 -1.07
CA LEU A 477 -21.31 4.80 -0.73
C LEU A 477 -20.75 4.69 0.68
N SER A 478 -19.73 5.51 1.01
CA SER A 478 -19.02 5.40 2.28
C SER A 478 -19.94 5.68 3.47
N LEU A 479 -20.71 6.78 3.38
CA LEU A 479 -21.72 7.11 4.37
C LEU A 479 -22.88 6.09 4.35
N GLY A 480 -23.31 5.65 3.17
CA GLY A 480 -24.36 4.65 3.01
C GLY A 480 -24.05 3.32 3.69
N TYR A 481 -22.84 2.78 3.52
CA TYR A 481 -22.43 1.55 4.19
C TYR A 481 -22.30 1.72 5.70
N HIS A 482 -21.79 2.87 6.16
CA HIS A 482 -21.68 3.15 7.59
C HIS A 482 -23.07 3.24 8.25
N LEU A 483 -23.97 4.03 7.66
CA LEU A 483 -25.34 4.20 8.13
C LEU A 483 -26.16 2.91 8.03
N ASN A 484 -26.04 2.14 6.95
CA ASN A 484 -26.72 0.84 6.81
C ASN A 484 -26.31 -0.13 7.93
N ASN A 485 -25.04 -0.13 8.33
CA ASN A 485 -24.58 -0.94 9.45
C ASN A 485 -25.16 -0.48 10.79
N ILE A 486 -25.25 0.84 11.03
CA ILE A 486 -25.92 1.40 12.21
C ILE A 486 -27.41 1.00 12.22
N ILE A 487 -28.05 1.05 11.05
CA ILE A 487 -29.46 0.69 10.87
C ILE A 487 -29.70 -0.81 11.12
N GLN A 488 -28.80 -1.69 10.65
CA GLN A 488 -28.94 -3.14 10.78
C GLN A 488 -28.50 -3.69 12.15
N LYS A 489 -27.48 -3.11 12.80
CA LYS A 489 -26.94 -3.61 14.09
C LYS A 489 -27.60 -2.90 15.27
N ARG A 490 -28.83 -3.30 15.63
CA ARG A 490 -29.60 -2.70 16.74
C ARG A 490 -29.01 -2.79 18.17
N THR A 491 -27.82 -3.34 18.41
CA THR A 491 -27.24 -3.36 19.77
C THR A 491 -25.76 -3.75 19.74
N ARG A 492 -24.86 -2.76 19.83
CA ARG A 492 -23.59 -2.86 20.57
C ARG A 492 -23.02 -1.44 20.66
N SER A 493 -23.30 -0.77 21.78
CA SER A 493 -22.61 0.45 22.15
C SER A 493 -21.12 0.12 22.32
N ARG A 494 -20.28 0.65 21.43
CA ARG A 494 -18.84 0.73 21.66
C ARG A 494 -18.63 1.68 22.84
N THR A 495 -17.76 1.30 23.78
CA THR A 495 -17.38 2.15 24.91
C THR A 495 -15.91 2.48 24.71
N ASN A 496 -15.64 3.65 24.13
CA ASN A 496 -14.30 4.02 23.70
C ASN A 496 -13.74 5.10 24.64
N THR A 497 -12.63 4.78 25.31
CA THR A 497 -12.02 5.63 26.35
C THR A 497 -11.27 6.85 25.81
N TRP A 498 -10.82 6.82 24.54
CA TRP A 498 -10.08 7.92 23.92
C TRP A 498 -10.98 9.10 23.50
N ILE A 499 -12.25 8.83 23.19
CA ILE A 499 -13.24 9.84 22.77
C ILE A 499 -13.40 10.95 23.82
N ARG A 500 -13.17 10.64 25.10
CA ARG A 500 -13.22 11.62 26.20
C ARG A 500 -12.07 12.63 26.21
N HIS A 501 -11.01 12.40 25.44
CA HIS A 501 -9.80 13.22 25.41
C HIS A 501 -9.63 14.01 24.11
N TYR A 502 -10.44 13.73 23.07
CA TYR A 502 -10.38 14.37 21.77
C TYR A 502 -11.53 15.37 21.62
N ARG A 503 -11.23 16.68 21.50
CA ARG A 503 -12.24 17.74 21.42
C ARG A 503 -12.78 17.89 20.01
N VAL A 504 -13.74 17.03 19.67
CA VAL A 504 -14.38 16.98 18.35
C VAL A 504 -15.34 18.16 18.15
N ASP A 505 -15.83 18.75 19.26
CA ASP A 505 -16.72 19.92 19.29
C ASP A 505 -16.13 21.16 18.57
N ASN A 506 -14.83 21.18 18.29
CA ASN A 506 -14.15 22.27 17.58
C ASN A 506 -14.15 22.10 16.05
N LEU A 507 -14.56 20.93 15.53
CA LEU A 507 -14.61 20.67 14.09
C LEU A 507 -15.92 21.18 13.50
N GLU A 508 -15.85 21.82 12.32
CA GLU A 508 -17.02 22.37 11.61
C GLU A 508 -18.06 21.28 11.31
N GLU A 509 -17.62 20.03 11.15
CA GLU A 509 -18.42 18.86 10.81
C GLU A 509 -19.20 18.26 12.00
N TYR A 510 -19.01 18.77 13.23
CA TYR A 510 -19.67 18.23 14.42
C TYR A 510 -21.19 18.46 14.42
N GLU A 511 -21.63 19.67 14.06
CA GLU A 511 -23.07 19.99 13.94
C GLU A 511 -23.76 19.16 12.84
N SER A 512 -23.04 18.88 11.76
CA SER A 512 -23.47 17.98 10.69
C SER A 512 -23.68 16.54 11.20
N ALA A 513 -22.78 16.03 12.05
CA ALA A 513 -22.95 14.72 12.68
C ALA A 513 -24.16 14.67 13.64
N LEU A 514 -24.42 15.74 14.39
CA LEU A 514 -25.62 15.87 15.23
C LEU A 514 -26.91 15.90 14.40
N THR A 515 -26.86 16.49 13.20
CA THR A 515 -27.98 16.47 12.25
C THR A 515 -28.27 15.04 11.79
N ILE A 516 -27.24 14.25 11.47
CA ILE A 516 -27.38 12.82 11.14
C ILE A 516 -28.05 12.05 12.29
N LYS A 517 -27.61 12.27 13.54
CA LYS A 517 -28.23 11.66 14.74
C LYS A 517 -29.74 11.95 14.83
N LYS A 518 -30.14 13.21 14.66
CA LYS A 518 -31.56 13.61 14.68
C LYS A 518 -32.37 12.96 13.56
N ARG A 519 -31.79 12.87 12.36
CA ARG A 519 -32.44 12.29 11.17
C ARG A 519 -32.60 10.77 11.30
N LEU A 520 -31.59 10.07 11.83
CA LEU A 520 -31.66 8.64 12.16
C LEU A 520 -32.78 8.34 13.16
N TYR A 521 -32.92 9.16 14.20
CA TYR A 521 -34.01 9.02 15.17
C TYR A 521 -35.38 9.23 14.52
N LYS A 522 -35.51 10.28 13.69
CA LYS A 522 -36.79 10.64 13.06
C LYS A 522 -37.27 9.64 12.00
N GLU A 523 -36.36 9.08 11.20
CA GLU A 523 -36.74 8.21 10.07
C GLU A 523 -36.66 6.71 10.36
N PHE A 524 -35.74 6.30 11.26
CA PHE A 524 -35.50 4.88 11.54
C PHE A 524 -35.77 4.48 13.01
N ASP A 525 -36.13 5.43 13.89
CA ASP A 525 -36.30 5.23 15.34
C ASP A 525 -35.00 4.69 15.98
N ILE A 526 -33.86 5.23 15.55
CA ILE A 526 -32.53 4.84 16.02
C ILE A 526 -31.89 6.03 16.72
N ASP A 527 -31.66 5.88 18.03
CA ASP A 527 -30.88 6.82 18.82
C ASP A 527 -29.43 6.32 18.94
N ILE A 528 -28.48 7.10 18.44
CA ILE A 528 -27.04 6.79 18.49
C ILE A 528 -26.38 7.52 19.67
N ASN A 529 -25.42 6.87 20.34
CA ASN A 529 -24.71 7.47 21.46
C ASN A 529 -23.72 8.55 20.99
N ASP A 530 -23.21 9.33 21.92
CA ASP A 530 -22.31 10.46 21.61
C ASP A 530 -20.96 9.99 21.01
N ASP A 531 -20.55 8.76 21.33
CA ASP A 531 -19.36 8.13 20.72
C ASP A 531 -19.53 7.96 19.20
N GLU A 532 -20.71 7.53 18.73
CA GLU A 532 -21.01 7.41 17.29
C GLU A 532 -21.13 8.79 16.61
N VAL A 533 -21.56 9.83 17.35
CA VAL A 533 -21.56 11.21 16.83
C VAL A 533 -20.12 11.65 16.55
N VAL A 534 -19.19 11.38 17.46
CA VAL A 534 -17.78 11.69 17.29
C VAL A 534 -17.17 10.98 16.07
N TYR A 535 -17.52 9.71 15.86
CA TYR A 535 -17.09 8.98 14.68
C TYR A 535 -17.63 9.55 13.38
N LEU A 536 -18.92 9.92 13.36
CA LEU A 536 -19.52 10.58 12.21
C LEU A 536 -18.84 11.90 11.90
N THR A 537 -18.43 12.68 12.91
CA THR A 537 -17.69 13.92 12.69
C THR A 537 -16.34 13.68 12.02
N ILE A 538 -15.58 12.68 12.48
CA ILE A 538 -14.29 12.32 11.88
C ILE A 538 -14.46 11.84 10.44
N LEU A 539 -15.47 11.00 10.21
CA LEU A 539 -15.79 10.49 8.87
C LEU A 539 -16.12 11.65 7.91
N LEU A 540 -16.98 12.58 8.34
CA LEU A 540 -17.31 13.76 7.57
C LEU A 540 -16.08 14.61 7.28
N ALA A 541 -15.22 14.87 8.28
CA ALA A 541 -13.99 15.64 8.10
C ALA A 541 -13.00 14.99 7.14
N SER A 542 -12.97 13.65 7.06
CA SER A 542 -12.12 12.91 6.10
C SER A 542 -12.66 12.93 4.67
N LEU A 543 -13.98 13.05 4.51
CA LEU A 543 -14.70 12.89 3.25
C LEU A 543 -15.01 14.22 2.53
N VAL A 544 -14.74 15.35 3.17
CA VAL A 544 -14.79 16.67 2.54
C VAL A 544 -13.68 16.75 1.50
N VAL A 545 -14.04 17.00 0.24
CA VAL A 545 -13.09 17.29 -0.85
C VAL A 545 -12.22 18.47 -0.43
N ARG A 546 -10.97 18.20 -0.05
CA ARG A 546 -9.99 19.28 0.16
C ARG A 546 -9.71 19.91 -1.21
N GLU A 547 -9.38 21.21 -1.25
CA GLU A 547 -8.95 21.95 -2.45
C GLU A 547 -7.69 21.37 -3.17
N ARG A 548 -7.25 20.16 -2.81
CA ARG A 548 -6.04 19.47 -3.28
C ARG A 548 -6.23 18.66 -4.57
N ASP A 549 -7.45 18.45 -5.05
CA ASP A 549 -7.75 17.70 -6.28
C ASP A 549 -7.67 18.54 -7.58
N LYS A 550 -6.99 19.70 -7.53
CA LYS A 550 -6.75 20.46 -8.76
C LYS A 550 -5.60 19.79 -9.53
N HIS A 551 -5.89 19.27 -10.72
CA HIS A 551 -4.91 18.68 -11.64
C HIS A 551 -4.48 19.67 -12.73
N ILE A 552 -3.39 19.36 -13.41
CA ILE A 552 -3.05 20.02 -14.69
C ILE A 552 -3.94 19.43 -15.76
N HIS A 553 -4.55 20.28 -16.59
CA HIS A 553 -5.44 19.86 -17.67
C HIS A 553 -4.71 19.94 -19.01
N VAL A 554 -4.72 18.84 -19.77
CA VAL A 554 -4.04 18.75 -21.07
C VAL A 554 -5.03 19.12 -22.19
N ILE A 555 -4.63 20.03 -23.09
CA ILE A 555 -5.44 20.39 -24.27
C ILE A 555 -4.68 19.98 -25.51
N VAL A 556 -5.26 19.12 -26.35
CA VAL A 556 -4.70 18.70 -27.63
C VAL A 556 -5.38 19.49 -28.75
N ALA A 557 -4.61 20.25 -29.52
CA ALA A 557 -5.11 21.05 -30.63
C ALA A 557 -4.36 20.71 -31.93
N THR A 558 -5.05 20.08 -32.89
CA THR A 558 -4.46 19.62 -34.15
C THR A 558 -5.27 20.07 -35.35
N HIS A 559 -4.61 20.27 -36.49
CA HIS A 559 -5.34 20.46 -37.75
C HIS A 559 -6.06 19.17 -38.15
N GLY A 560 -7.26 19.30 -38.72
CA GLY A 560 -8.12 18.19 -39.12
C GLY A 560 -9.35 18.03 -38.23
N ASP A 561 -10.39 17.39 -38.79
CA ASP A 561 -11.73 17.37 -38.18
C ASP A 561 -11.86 16.47 -36.94
N MET A 562 -10.99 15.45 -36.82
CA MET A 562 -11.08 14.43 -35.76
C MET A 562 -9.73 14.00 -35.17
N ILE A 563 -8.63 14.63 -35.57
CA ILE A 563 -7.28 14.15 -35.18
C ILE A 563 -7.04 14.34 -33.68
N ALA A 564 -7.40 15.50 -33.11
CA ALA A 564 -7.22 15.75 -31.68
C ALA A 564 -8.15 14.86 -30.86
N SER A 565 -9.42 14.72 -31.27
CA SER A 565 -10.38 13.84 -30.61
C SER A 565 -9.86 12.40 -30.53
N ASN A 566 -9.39 11.85 -31.66
CA ASN A 566 -8.86 10.50 -31.71
C ASN A 566 -7.62 10.31 -30.82
N MET A 567 -6.70 11.28 -30.79
CA MET A 567 -5.53 11.23 -29.91
C MET A 567 -5.91 11.24 -28.43
N VAL A 568 -6.91 12.06 -28.06
CA VAL A 568 -7.43 12.14 -26.69
C VAL A 568 -8.16 10.86 -26.30
N ASP A 569 -9.00 10.30 -27.16
CA ASP A 569 -9.73 9.06 -26.89
C ASP A 569 -8.77 7.89 -26.64
N ILE A 570 -7.71 7.77 -27.45
CA ILE A 570 -6.66 6.77 -27.25
C ILE A 570 -5.97 6.97 -25.90
N ALA A 571 -5.61 8.21 -25.55
CA ALA A 571 -4.92 8.50 -24.29
C ALA A 571 -5.81 8.21 -23.07
N LYS A 572 -7.10 8.57 -23.12
CA LYS A 572 -8.08 8.26 -22.07
C LYS A 572 -8.25 6.77 -21.85
N ILE A 573 -8.33 5.98 -22.91
CA ILE A 573 -8.46 4.51 -22.83
C ILE A 573 -7.23 3.89 -22.14
N LEU A 574 -6.02 4.40 -22.44
CA LEU A 574 -4.78 3.82 -21.95
C LEU A 574 -4.39 4.25 -20.53
N ILE A 575 -4.67 5.50 -20.14
CA ILE A 575 -4.26 6.05 -18.84
C ILE A 575 -5.41 6.05 -17.81
N ALA A 576 -6.66 5.95 -18.26
CA ALA A 576 -7.86 5.99 -17.42
C ALA A 576 -8.03 7.28 -16.62
N GLU A 577 -7.66 8.41 -17.22
CA GLU A 577 -7.73 9.76 -16.63
C GLU A 577 -8.48 10.73 -17.55
N ASP A 578 -9.23 11.67 -16.97
CA ASP A 578 -10.17 12.54 -17.69
C ASP A 578 -9.71 14.00 -17.83
N ASN A 579 -8.58 14.37 -17.24
CA ASN A 579 -7.97 15.71 -17.29
C ASN A 579 -7.31 16.03 -18.65
N ILE A 580 -8.04 15.75 -19.74
CA ILE A 580 -7.62 16.02 -21.11
C ILE A 580 -8.80 16.41 -22.01
N SER A 581 -8.58 17.31 -22.96
CA SER A 581 -9.59 17.77 -23.92
C SER A 581 -9.03 17.97 -25.32
N ALA A 582 -9.89 17.80 -26.33
CA ALA A 582 -9.54 17.93 -27.74
C ALA A 582 -10.12 19.21 -28.36
N VAL A 583 -9.33 19.87 -29.21
CA VAL A 583 -9.74 20.99 -30.06
C VAL A 583 -9.35 20.66 -31.50
N ASN A 584 -10.33 20.23 -32.31
CA ASN A 584 -10.11 19.95 -33.73
C ASN A 584 -10.10 21.25 -34.53
N MET A 585 -9.14 21.40 -35.44
CA MET A 585 -8.97 22.60 -36.26
C MET A 585 -9.12 22.28 -37.75
N PRO A 586 -10.34 22.31 -38.31
CA PRO A 586 -10.59 22.16 -39.75
C PRO A 586 -9.68 23.08 -40.58
N LEU A 587 -9.30 22.67 -41.80
CA LEU A 587 -8.30 23.41 -42.60
C LEU A 587 -8.72 24.83 -42.99
N ASP A 588 -10.02 25.15 -42.92
CA ASP A 588 -10.60 26.46 -43.16
C ASP A 588 -10.71 27.35 -41.91
N ILE A 589 -10.40 26.81 -40.72
CA ILE A 589 -10.47 27.56 -39.47
C ILE A 589 -9.36 28.61 -39.39
N ARG A 590 -9.72 29.83 -38.98
CA ARG A 590 -8.72 30.89 -38.74
C ARG A 590 -8.07 30.69 -37.36
N PRO A 591 -6.77 30.98 -37.18
CA PRO A 591 -6.08 30.84 -35.89
C PRO A 591 -6.80 31.52 -34.71
N ASN A 592 -7.37 32.71 -34.91
CA ASN A 592 -8.11 33.42 -33.86
C ASN A 592 -9.38 32.68 -33.41
N GLN A 593 -10.02 31.92 -34.29
CA GLN A 593 -11.19 31.11 -33.95
C GLN A 593 -10.77 29.87 -33.15
N ALA A 594 -9.64 29.24 -33.51
CA ALA A 594 -9.07 28.13 -32.73
C ALA A 594 -8.68 28.59 -31.31
N ILE A 595 -8.02 29.75 -31.18
CA ILE A 595 -7.69 30.34 -29.87
C ILE A 595 -8.95 30.59 -29.03
N ALA A 596 -10.04 31.06 -29.65
CA ALA A 596 -11.31 31.24 -28.96
C ALA A 596 -11.92 29.92 -28.43
N GLN A 597 -11.80 28.82 -29.20
CA GLN A 597 -12.24 27.49 -28.75
C GLN A 597 -11.37 26.94 -27.60
N ILE A 598 -10.05 27.15 -27.67
CA ILE A 598 -9.13 26.79 -26.57
C ILE A 598 -9.48 27.59 -25.32
N LYS A 599 -9.75 28.90 -25.47
CA LYS A 599 -10.20 29.77 -24.37
C LYS A 599 -11.50 29.28 -23.73
N GLN A 600 -12.49 28.88 -24.53
CA GLN A 600 -13.74 28.29 -24.02
C GLN A 600 -13.47 27.01 -23.20
N THR A 601 -12.54 26.17 -23.67
CA THR A 601 -12.13 24.96 -22.97
C THR A 601 -11.48 25.30 -21.62
N ILE A 602 -10.55 26.26 -21.59
CA ILE A 602 -9.91 26.73 -20.36
C ILE A 602 -10.95 27.24 -19.35
N THR A 603 -11.93 28.02 -19.81
CA THR A 603 -13.00 28.54 -18.92
C THR A 603 -13.92 27.46 -18.39
N ALA A 604 -14.18 26.40 -19.17
CA ALA A 604 -15.01 25.27 -18.74
C ALA A 604 -14.36 24.46 -17.60
N TYR A 605 -13.02 24.45 -17.54
CA TYR A 605 -12.23 23.76 -16.53
C TYR A 605 -11.48 24.74 -15.61
N SER A 606 -12.16 25.81 -15.17
CA SER A 606 -11.58 26.89 -14.34
C SER A 606 -11.00 26.43 -12.98
N ASN A 607 -11.29 25.21 -12.54
CA ASN A 607 -10.75 24.63 -11.32
C ASN A 607 -9.36 23.98 -11.48
N ALA A 608 -8.78 23.91 -12.69
CA ALA A 608 -7.45 23.31 -12.91
C ALA A 608 -6.30 24.13 -12.31
N LYS A 609 -5.18 23.48 -11.91
CA LYS A 609 -3.95 24.17 -11.45
C LYS A 609 -3.25 24.93 -12.59
N GLY A 610 -3.39 24.43 -13.81
CA GLY A 610 -2.75 24.97 -15.00
C GLY A 610 -3.12 24.14 -16.24
N PHE A 611 -2.77 24.66 -17.41
CA PHE A 611 -3.09 24.03 -18.69
C PHE A 611 -1.84 23.75 -19.53
N LEU A 612 -1.70 22.51 -20.01
CA LEU A 612 -0.68 22.13 -20.97
C LEU A 612 -1.30 22.00 -22.36
N LEU A 613 -0.95 22.91 -23.26
CA LEU A 613 -1.44 22.96 -24.63
C LEU A 613 -0.48 22.23 -25.57
N LEU A 614 -0.93 21.16 -26.21
CA LEU A 614 -0.18 20.39 -27.21
C LEU A 614 -0.69 20.74 -28.60
N VAL A 615 0.17 21.31 -29.46
CA VAL A 615 -0.20 21.78 -30.80
C VAL A 615 0.56 21.05 -31.91
N ASP A 616 -0.10 20.84 -33.04
CA ASP A 616 0.50 20.19 -34.22
C ASP A 616 1.45 21.14 -34.98
N MET A 617 1.03 22.39 -35.17
CA MET A 617 1.77 23.38 -35.95
C MET A 617 2.15 24.61 -35.12
N GLY A 618 3.32 25.18 -35.44
CA GLY A 618 3.94 26.25 -34.67
C GLY A 618 3.18 27.58 -34.62
N SER A 619 2.11 27.75 -35.41
CA SER A 619 1.28 28.95 -35.44
C SER A 619 0.58 29.26 -34.11
N LEU A 620 0.40 28.25 -33.24
CA LEU A 620 -0.23 28.38 -31.92
C LEU A 620 0.75 28.37 -30.74
N ILE A 621 2.07 28.31 -30.99
CA ILE A 621 3.07 28.31 -29.91
C ILE A 621 2.94 29.57 -29.03
N GLN A 622 2.70 30.72 -29.65
CA GLN A 622 2.51 32.00 -28.93
C GLN A 622 1.13 32.12 -28.26
N ALA A 623 0.16 31.25 -28.58
CA ALA A 623 -1.17 31.31 -28.00
C ALA A 623 -1.18 31.00 -26.50
N GLY A 624 -0.25 30.17 -26.02
CA GLY A 624 -0.16 29.83 -24.59
C GLY A 624 0.09 31.06 -23.71
N TYR A 625 1.01 31.94 -24.12
CA TYR A 625 1.30 33.18 -23.38
C TYR A 625 0.10 34.13 -23.35
N LEU A 626 -0.57 34.32 -24.48
CA LEU A 626 -1.76 35.16 -24.58
C LEU A 626 -2.92 34.63 -23.74
N LEU A 627 -3.20 33.32 -23.82
CA LEU A 627 -4.25 32.67 -23.06
C LEU A 627 -3.98 32.71 -21.55
N SER A 628 -2.71 32.59 -21.16
CA SER A 628 -2.32 32.68 -19.74
C SER A 628 -2.60 34.06 -19.15
N GLN A 629 -2.31 35.13 -19.90
CA GLN A 629 -2.63 36.50 -19.49
C GLN A 629 -4.13 36.79 -19.48
N GLU A 630 -4.86 36.37 -20.52
CA GLU A 630 -6.29 36.69 -20.65
C GLU A 630 -7.18 35.88 -19.70
N CYS A 631 -6.78 34.66 -19.33
CA CYS A 631 -7.58 33.77 -18.46
C CYS A 631 -7.11 33.80 -17.00
N ASN A 632 -5.98 34.44 -16.70
CA ASN A 632 -5.36 34.48 -15.38
C ASN A 632 -5.08 33.08 -14.77
N VAL A 633 -4.64 32.14 -15.62
CA VAL A 633 -4.24 30.77 -15.25
C VAL A 633 -2.92 30.44 -15.97
N PRO A 634 -1.97 29.70 -15.36
CA PRO A 634 -0.74 29.32 -16.04
C PRO A 634 -1.00 28.37 -17.21
N VAL A 635 -0.46 28.70 -18.39
CA VAL A 635 -0.54 27.89 -19.62
C VAL A 635 0.85 27.71 -20.21
N ARG A 636 1.18 26.47 -20.61
CA ARG A 636 2.42 26.13 -21.35
C ARG A 636 2.06 25.44 -22.67
N THR A 637 2.85 25.68 -23.72
CA THR A 637 2.55 25.14 -25.06
C THR A 637 3.72 24.34 -25.61
N LEU A 638 3.46 23.11 -26.06
CA LEU A 638 4.42 22.26 -26.79
C LEU A 638 3.95 22.04 -28.22
N ASP A 639 4.87 22.10 -29.18
CA ASP A 639 4.62 21.80 -30.58
C ASP A 639 4.91 20.34 -30.93
N MET A 640 4.68 19.97 -32.20
CA MET A 640 4.88 18.61 -32.72
C MET A 640 4.10 17.54 -31.93
N VAL A 641 2.81 17.79 -31.68
CA VAL A 641 1.98 16.83 -30.96
C VAL A 641 1.88 15.48 -31.69
N SER A 642 2.05 14.41 -30.91
CA SER A 642 1.90 13.03 -31.36
C SER A 642 1.18 12.23 -30.30
N THR A 643 0.47 11.16 -30.68
CA THR A 643 -0.27 10.31 -29.72
C THR A 643 0.61 9.85 -28.53
N PRO A 644 1.88 9.44 -28.72
CA PRO A 644 2.77 9.12 -27.59
C PRO A 644 3.01 10.28 -26.63
N LEU A 645 3.19 11.49 -27.16
CA LEU A 645 3.38 12.71 -26.36
C LEU A 645 2.13 13.03 -25.55
N VAL A 646 0.96 12.87 -26.16
CA VAL A 646 -0.35 13.06 -25.50
C VAL A 646 -0.52 12.07 -24.34
N ILE A 647 -0.19 10.79 -24.54
CA ILE A 647 -0.26 9.76 -23.49
C ILE A 647 0.69 10.09 -22.34
N GLU A 648 1.95 10.46 -22.64
CA GLU A 648 2.93 10.78 -21.59
C GLU A 648 2.56 12.06 -20.83
N ALA A 649 2.01 13.06 -21.52
CA ALA A 649 1.51 14.28 -20.91
C ALA A 649 0.36 14.00 -19.94
N LEU A 650 -0.63 13.20 -20.37
CA LEU A 650 -1.77 12.81 -19.55
C LEU A 650 -1.33 11.99 -18.32
N ARG A 651 -0.41 11.05 -18.51
CA ARG A 651 0.14 10.22 -17.42
C ARG A 651 0.82 11.06 -16.35
N ARG A 652 1.55 12.12 -16.75
CA ARG A 652 2.25 13.01 -15.81
C ARG A 652 1.32 14.02 -15.15
N SER A 653 0.32 14.51 -15.87
CA SER A 653 -0.66 15.46 -15.32
C SER A 653 -1.59 14.82 -14.29
N ALA A 654 -1.70 13.49 -14.27
CA ALA A 654 -2.42 12.71 -13.28
C ALA A 654 -1.67 12.49 -11.95
N LEU A 655 -0.38 12.84 -11.87
CA LEU A 655 0.39 12.68 -10.63
C LEU A 655 -0.05 13.69 -9.55
N LEU A 656 -0.10 13.24 -8.30
CA LEU A 656 -0.34 14.09 -7.13
C LEU A 656 0.76 15.17 -7.03
N ASP A 657 0.33 16.42 -6.89
CA ASP A 657 1.20 17.61 -6.80
C ASP A 657 2.09 17.89 -8.02
N ALA A 658 1.71 17.43 -9.21
CA ALA A 658 2.44 17.77 -10.43
C ALA A 658 2.47 19.28 -10.72
N ASP A 659 3.65 19.81 -11.04
CA ASP A 659 3.87 21.19 -11.47
C ASP A 659 3.87 21.33 -13.00
N LEU A 660 3.29 22.41 -13.51
CA LEU A 660 3.12 22.62 -14.95
C LEU A 660 4.46 22.78 -15.67
N ASP A 661 5.42 23.46 -15.04
CA ASP A 661 6.73 23.70 -15.63
C ASP A 661 7.58 22.43 -15.68
N ASP A 662 7.48 21.58 -14.65
CA ASP A 662 8.15 20.28 -14.61
C ASP A 662 7.65 19.34 -15.71
N ILE A 663 6.32 19.26 -15.90
CA ILE A 663 5.75 18.48 -16.99
C ILE A 663 6.22 19.03 -18.33
N TYR A 664 6.11 20.35 -18.55
CA TYR A 664 6.51 21.01 -19.78
C TYR A 664 7.98 20.73 -20.16
N LEU A 665 8.92 20.95 -19.23
CA LEU A 665 10.36 20.74 -19.47
C LEU A 665 10.67 19.28 -19.79
N SER A 666 10.01 18.34 -19.11
CA SER A 666 10.25 16.92 -19.31
C SER A 666 9.78 16.38 -20.67
N LEU A 667 8.71 16.97 -21.21
CA LEU A 667 8.11 16.57 -22.48
C LEU A 667 8.78 17.22 -23.69
N GLN A 668 9.50 18.34 -23.51
CA GLN A 668 10.19 19.06 -24.58
C GLN A 668 11.23 18.18 -25.33
N HIS A 669 11.74 17.12 -24.69
CA HIS A 669 12.72 16.20 -25.28
C HIS A 669 12.20 14.78 -25.49
N PHE A 670 10.88 14.57 -25.40
CA PHE A 670 10.28 13.26 -25.55
C PHE A 670 10.30 12.78 -27.02
N LYS A 671 10.90 11.60 -27.29
CA LYS A 671 11.05 11.02 -28.64
C LYS A 671 10.16 9.78 -28.89
N GLY A 672 9.13 9.57 -28.07
CA GLY A 672 8.24 8.41 -28.17
C GLY A 672 8.76 7.16 -27.44
N TYR A 673 7.89 6.14 -27.36
CA TYR A 673 8.16 4.89 -26.62
C TYR A 673 8.96 3.85 -27.43
N GLY A 674 9.20 4.08 -28.72
CA GLY A 674 9.77 3.12 -29.66
C GLY A 674 11.28 3.24 -29.90
N VAL A 675 12.00 4.06 -29.14
CA VAL A 675 13.46 4.17 -29.25
C VAL A 675 14.11 3.27 -28.20
N SER A 676 14.07 1.96 -28.45
CA SER A 676 15.00 1.01 -27.85
C SER A 676 15.67 0.21 -28.97
N GLU A 677 16.98 0.46 -29.07
CA GLU A 677 18.03 -0.23 -29.82
C GLU A 677 18.23 0.08 -31.32
N HIS A 678 19.45 0.57 -31.58
CA HIS A 678 20.16 0.71 -32.85
C HIS A 678 19.59 1.68 -33.90
N ASN A 679 19.81 2.98 -33.67
CA ASN A 679 20.30 3.90 -34.70
C ASN A 679 20.80 5.21 -34.06
N ALA A 680 21.76 5.10 -33.14
CA ALA A 680 22.78 6.14 -33.10
C ALA A 680 23.65 5.88 -34.32
N VAL A 681 23.59 6.80 -35.27
CA VAL A 681 24.56 6.92 -36.35
C VAL A 681 25.95 6.90 -35.70
N VAL A 682 26.62 5.75 -35.71
CA VAL A 682 28.05 5.64 -35.44
C VAL A 682 28.74 6.24 -36.66
N THR A 683 28.79 7.56 -36.70
CA THR A 683 29.80 8.30 -37.42
C THR A 683 30.82 8.77 -36.41
N GLY A 684 31.70 7.86 -36.02
CA GLY A 684 32.86 8.16 -35.21
C GLY A 684 33.34 6.91 -34.48
N ASN A 685 34.46 6.34 -34.94
CA ASN A 685 35.18 5.21 -34.33
C ASN A 685 35.82 5.57 -32.96
N LYS A 686 35.24 6.52 -32.20
CA LYS A 686 35.86 7.12 -31.02
C LYS A 686 35.20 6.61 -29.73
N PRO A 687 35.98 6.25 -28.69
CA PRO A 687 35.44 5.90 -27.38
C PRO A 687 34.64 7.05 -26.75
N LEU A 688 33.56 6.72 -26.06
CA LEU A 688 32.69 7.68 -25.37
C LEU A 688 33.36 8.22 -24.11
N ALA A 689 33.19 9.51 -23.83
CA ALA A 689 33.76 10.11 -22.62
C ALA A 689 32.89 11.18 -21.95
N VAL A 690 33.07 11.32 -20.63
CA VAL A 690 32.56 12.43 -19.80
C VAL A 690 33.77 13.18 -19.24
N LEU A 691 33.75 14.51 -19.34
CA LEU A 691 34.81 15.36 -18.81
C LEU A 691 34.47 15.81 -17.39
N ALA A 692 35.41 15.60 -16.46
CA ALA A 692 35.33 16.06 -15.08
C ALA A 692 36.36 17.17 -14.85
N ILE A 693 35.91 18.41 -14.67
CA ILE A 693 36.75 19.62 -14.66
C ILE A 693 36.84 20.20 -13.25
N CYS A 694 38.06 20.32 -12.71
CA CYS A 694 38.32 20.81 -11.36
C CYS A 694 39.39 21.90 -11.32
N SER A 695 39.39 22.73 -10.29
CA SER A 695 40.30 23.87 -10.15
C SER A 695 41.76 23.49 -9.81
N SER A 696 42.03 22.37 -9.14
CA SER A 696 43.37 22.05 -8.59
C SER A 696 43.93 20.66 -8.96
N GLY A 697 43.34 19.95 -9.91
CA GLY A 697 43.94 18.75 -10.55
C GLY A 697 44.09 17.46 -9.72
N GLU A 698 44.33 17.48 -8.40
CA GLU A 698 44.77 16.27 -7.68
C GLU A 698 43.80 15.72 -6.60
N GLY A 699 42.97 16.56 -5.96
CA GLY A 699 42.10 16.13 -4.85
C GLY A 699 40.64 15.88 -5.24
N ILE A 700 39.91 16.95 -5.56
CA ILE A 700 38.47 16.93 -5.89
C ILE A 700 38.21 16.14 -7.17
N ALA A 701 39.13 16.18 -8.14
CA ALA A 701 39.00 15.47 -9.40
C ALA A 701 38.94 13.95 -9.23
N ARG A 702 39.79 13.36 -8.37
CA ARG A 702 39.74 11.91 -8.10
C ARG A 702 38.45 11.51 -7.40
N LYS A 703 37.94 12.34 -6.48
CA LYS A 703 36.68 12.11 -5.79
C LYS A 703 35.47 12.20 -6.72
N LEU A 704 35.42 13.23 -7.58
CA LEU A 704 34.39 13.38 -8.61
C LEU A 704 34.42 12.20 -9.59
N LYS A 705 35.61 11.73 -9.96
CA LYS A 705 35.77 10.54 -10.80
C LYS A 705 35.21 9.29 -10.13
N ASN A 706 35.53 9.04 -8.86
CA ASN A 706 35.02 7.87 -8.13
C ASN A 706 33.49 7.91 -8.02
N LEU A 707 32.92 9.09 -7.76
CA LEU A 707 31.48 9.30 -7.69
C LEU A 707 30.81 9.08 -9.05
N LEU A 708 31.37 9.62 -10.12
CA LEU A 708 30.85 9.38 -11.48
C LEU A 708 31.02 7.91 -11.87
N SER A 709 32.10 7.23 -11.45
CA SER A 709 32.31 5.80 -11.67
C SER A 709 31.24 4.97 -10.96
N SER A 710 30.91 5.26 -9.69
CA SER A 710 29.86 4.51 -8.98
C SER A 710 28.49 4.71 -9.62
N VAL A 711 28.15 5.93 -10.04
CA VAL A 711 26.88 6.21 -10.72
C VAL A 711 26.82 5.50 -12.07
N LEU A 712 27.89 5.52 -12.87
CA LEU A 712 27.94 4.79 -14.14
C LEU A 712 27.90 3.28 -13.95
N GLU A 713 28.45 2.74 -12.87
CA GLU A 713 28.35 1.32 -12.52
C GLU A 713 26.91 0.93 -12.12
N GLU A 714 26.24 1.75 -11.32
CA GLU A 714 24.82 1.56 -10.97
C GLU A 714 23.91 1.65 -12.20
N MET A 715 24.23 2.52 -13.16
CA MET A 715 23.55 2.65 -14.44
C MET A 715 23.97 1.58 -15.48
N ASN A 716 24.88 0.67 -15.13
CA ASN A 716 25.43 -0.37 -16.02
C ASN A 716 26.10 0.17 -17.31
N ARG A 717 26.69 1.37 -17.28
CA ARG A 717 27.35 2.07 -18.40
C ARG A 717 28.88 2.14 -18.26
N LYS A 718 29.53 0.97 -18.25
CA LYS A 718 31.00 0.83 -18.16
C LYS A 718 31.74 1.20 -19.46
N ASP A 719 31.00 1.45 -20.53
CA ASP A 719 31.46 1.85 -21.86
C ASP A 719 31.90 3.33 -21.95
N ILE A 720 31.60 4.14 -20.92
CA ILE A 720 31.90 5.58 -20.90
C ILE A 720 33.16 5.86 -20.08
N HIS A 721 34.14 6.53 -20.68
CA HIS A 721 35.38 6.93 -20.00
C HIS A 721 35.23 8.25 -19.25
N ILE A 722 35.69 8.32 -18.01
CA ILE A 722 35.77 9.60 -17.26
C ILE A 722 37.17 10.19 -17.42
N ILE A 723 37.26 11.36 -18.05
CA ILE A 723 38.51 12.10 -18.26
C ILE A 723 38.53 13.28 -17.30
N ASN A 724 39.46 13.23 -16.36
CA ASN A 724 39.68 14.31 -15.40
C ASN A 724 40.66 15.32 -15.97
N LEU A 725 40.32 16.61 -15.88
CA LEU A 725 41.18 17.70 -16.36
C LEU A 725 41.15 18.86 -15.37
N SER A 726 42.28 19.54 -15.24
CA SER A 726 42.32 20.86 -14.61
C SER A 726 41.78 21.94 -15.56
N VAL A 727 41.34 23.08 -15.03
CA VAL A 727 40.88 24.22 -15.84
C VAL A 727 41.93 24.65 -16.88
N GLU A 728 43.22 24.62 -16.52
CA GLU A 728 44.33 24.96 -17.42
C GLU A 728 44.57 23.88 -18.49
N GLU A 729 44.43 22.61 -18.12
CA GLU A 729 44.59 21.47 -19.04
C GLU A 729 43.51 21.44 -20.11
N VAL A 730 42.26 21.76 -19.76
CA VAL A 730 41.14 21.76 -20.73
C VAL A 730 41.40 22.77 -21.85
N LEU A 731 41.89 23.97 -21.52
CA LEU A 731 42.18 25.02 -22.50
C LEU A 731 43.28 24.60 -23.48
N ASN A 732 44.28 23.84 -23.02
CA ASN A 732 45.41 23.40 -23.82
C ASN A 732 45.15 22.10 -24.61
N THR A 733 44.24 21.23 -24.14
CA THR A 733 44.03 19.88 -24.70
C THR A 733 42.68 19.66 -25.38
N LYS A 734 41.81 20.68 -25.42
CA LYS A 734 40.49 20.68 -26.06
C LYS A 734 40.45 20.03 -27.45
N HIS A 735 41.42 20.36 -28.32
CA HIS A 735 41.51 19.77 -29.67
C HIS A 735 41.96 18.30 -29.68
N LYS A 736 42.80 17.88 -28.73
CA LYS A 736 43.28 16.50 -28.63
C LYS A 736 42.20 15.56 -28.10
N ILE A 737 41.42 16.02 -27.13
CA ILE A 737 40.37 15.21 -26.50
C ILE A 737 39.17 15.04 -27.43
N THR A 738 38.77 16.09 -28.16
CA THR A 738 37.70 16.01 -29.17
C THR A 738 38.11 15.21 -30.42
N THR A 739 39.41 15.05 -30.67
CA THR A 739 39.91 14.17 -31.74
C THR A 739 40.03 12.71 -31.32
N GLU A 740 40.34 12.41 -30.05
CA GLU A 740 40.48 11.04 -29.52
C GLU A 740 39.15 10.43 -29.01
N TYR A 741 38.26 11.23 -28.44
CA TYR A 741 37.02 10.77 -27.79
C TYR A 741 35.77 11.43 -28.37
N GLN A 742 34.64 10.74 -28.28
CA GLN A 742 33.32 11.33 -28.44
C GLN A 742 32.82 11.77 -27.06
N VAL A 743 32.95 13.06 -26.77
CA VAL A 743 32.56 13.63 -25.48
C VAL A 743 31.04 13.80 -25.43
N LEU A 744 30.40 13.22 -24.42
CA LEU A 744 28.94 13.28 -24.22
C LEU A 744 28.52 14.46 -23.35
N LEU A 745 29.32 14.79 -22.33
CA LEU A 745 28.99 15.78 -21.31
C LEU A 745 30.26 16.31 -20.64
N SER A 746 30.22 17.57 -20.18
CA SER A 746 31.22 18.13 -19.27
C SER A 746 30.59 18.50 -17.92
N ILE A 747 31.27 18.14 -16.83
CA ILE A 747 30.85 18.41 -15.45
C ILE A 747 31.99 19.07 -14.72
N GLY A 748 31.75 20.20 -14.05
CA GLY A 748 32.81 20.85 -13.31
C GLY A 748 32.46 22.21 -12.72
N VAL A 749 33.47 22.90 -12.23
CA VAL A 749 33.31 24.23 -11.60
C VAL A 749 33.26 25.35 -12.66
N ILE A 750 33.85 25.12 -13.82
CA ILE A 750 33.94 26.10 -14.92
C ILE A 750 33.51 25.44 -16.23
N ASN A 751 32.69 26.15 -17.01
CA ASN A 751 32.31 25.73 -18.36
C ASN A 751 33.49 25.91 -19.32
N PRO A 752 34.00 24.84 -19.95
CA PRO A 752 35.14 24.90 -20.87
C PRO A 752 34.80 25.43 -22.28
N GLY A 753 33.54 25.82 -22.52
CA GLY A 753 33.06 26.32 -23.80
C GLY A 753 33.17 25.30 -24.93
N LEU A 754 32.98 24.01 -24.63
CA LEU A 754 32.90 22.94 -25.62
C LEU A 754 31.47 22.89 -26.20
N ASP A 755 31.32 22.42 -27.45
CA ASP A 755 30.02 22.10 -28.08
C ASP A 755 29.41 20.80 -27.51
N VAL A 756 29.40 20.66 -26.18
CA VAL A 756 28.76 19.56 -25.45
C VAL A 756 28.02 20.14 -24.25
N PRO A 757 26.94 19.51 -23.76
CA PRO A 757 26.23 20.00 -22.61
C PRO A 757 27.16 20.11 -21.40
N TYR A 758 26.95 21.16 -20.60
CA TYR A 758 27.72 21.43 -19.40
C TYR A 758 26.79 21.42 -18.20
N ILE A 759 27.15 20.65 -17.17
CA ILE A 759 26.48 20.66 -15.88
C ILE A 759 27.48 21.21 -14.87
N SER A 760 27.12 22.32 -14.21
CA SER A 760 27.95 22.82 -13.13
C SER A 760 27.97 21.82 -11.98
N LEU A 761 29.06 21.77 -11.21
CA LEU A 761 29.15 20.87 -10.06
C LEU A 761 27.97 21.07 -9.07
N PRO A 762 27.53 22.30 -8.76
CA PRO A 762 26.30 22.52 -7.98
C PRO A 762 25.03 21.99 -8.66
N ASP A 763 24.86 22.23 -9.97
CA ASP A 763 23.67 21.78 -10.68
C ASP A 763 23.61 20.26 -10.75
N PHE A 764 24.76 19.58 -10.87
CA PHE A 764 24.85 18.12 -10.88
C PHE A 764 24.29 17.49 -9.59
N PHE A 765 24.40 18.19 -8.47
CA PHE A 765 23.80 17.81 -7.18
C PHE A 765 22.41 18.44 -6.95
N SER A 766 21.76 18.97 -7.99
CA SER A 766 20.36 19.39 -7.92
C SER A 766 19.47 18.33 -8.55
N PRO A 767 18.17 18.25 -8.19
CA PRO A 767 17.23 17.32 -8.83
C PRO A 767 17.23 17.49 -10.37
N LYS A 768 17.36 18.75 -10.81
CA LYS A 768 17.42 19.15 -12.22
C LYS A 768 18.67 18.62 -12.92
N GLY A 769 19.85 18.72 -12.32
CA GLY A 769 21.09 18.24 -12.95
C GLY A 769 21.27 16.73 -12.84
N GLU A 770 20.72 16.08 -11.82
CA GLU A 770 20.65 14.61 -11.75
C GLU A 770 19.80 14.06 -12.90
N LEU A 771 18.59 14.61 -13.10
CA LEU A 771 17.74 14.28 -14.24
C LEU A 771 18.44 14.56 -15.57
N THR A 772 19.12 15.69 -15.68
CA THR A 772 19.87 16.08 -16.89
C THR A 772 21.00 15.09 -17.16
N PHE A 773 21.76 14.69 -16.14
CA PHE A 773 22.83 13.70 -16.25
C PHE A 773 22.29 12.33 -16.65
N GLN A 774 21.26 11.83 -15.97
CA GLN A 774 20.62 10.55 -16.28
C GLN A 774 20.02 10.53 -17.69
N THR A 775 19.48 11.66 -18.15
CA THR A 775 18.93 11.78 -19.52
C THR A 775 20.02 11.74 -20.58
N ILE A 776 21.13 12.46 -20.37
CA ILE A 776 22.24 12.53 -21.33
C ILE A 776 23.02 11.21 -21.38
N ILE A 777 23.24 10.59 -20.21
CA ILE A 777 24.02 9.37 -20.08
C ILE A 777 23.17 8.12 -20.33
N GLY A 778 21.94 8.07 -19.81
CA GLY A 778 21.14 6.86 -19.73
C GLY A 778 20.47 6.41 -21.03
N GLY A 779 20.31 7.27 -22.03
CA GLY A 779 19.77 6.91 -23.35
C GLY A 779 18.53 5.98 -23.31
N ALA A 780 17.35 6.55 -23.03
CA ALA A 780 16.02 5.92 -23.21
C ALA A 780 15.83 4.45 -22.71
N PHE A 781 15.45 4.33 -21.43
CA PHE A 781 14.64 3.26 -20.76
C PHE A 781 15.32 1.94 -20.30
N PRO A 782 14.85 1.26 -19.22
CA PRO A 782 13.45 1.12 -18.77
C PRO A 782 13.12 1.54 -17.32
N VAL A 783 11.84 1.81 -17.10
CA VAL A 783 11.20 1.70 -15.77
C VAL A 783 11.19 0.22 -15.40
N MET A 784 11.70 -0.11 -14.20
CA MET A 784 11.07 -0.98 -13.18
C MET A 784 12.11 -1.36 -12.11
N VAL A 785 11.91 -0.90 -10.88
CA VAL A 785 11.69 -1.73 -9.66
C VAL A 785 11.08 -0.79 -8.61
N GLU A 786 9.79 -0.97 -8.29
CA GLU A 786 9.26 -0.52 -7.00
C GLU A 786 10.03 -1.25 -5.89
N ASN A 787 10.54 -0.49 -4.91
CA ASN A 787 11.47 -0.89 -3.84
C ASN A 787 12.97 -0.88 -4.17
N LYS A 788 13.54 0.32 -4.17
CA LYS A 788 14.49 0.78 -3.14
C LYS A 788 14.73 2.26 -3.39
N ASN A 789 14.33 3.11 -2.43
CA ASN A 789 14.66 4.53 -2.28
C ASN A 789 15.26 5.21 -3.53
N PRO A 790 14.52 6.06 -4.28
CA PRO A 790 15.19 6.95 -5.22
C PRO A 790 16.27 7.67 -4.42
N VAL A 791 17.50 7.67 -4.94
CA VAL A 791 18.64 8.31 -4.29
C VAL A 791 18.24 9.77 -4.08
N THR A 792 17.82 10.07 -2.86
CA THR A 792 17.33 11.39 -2.49
C THR A 792 18.56 12.20 -2.18
N LEU A 793 18.66 13.43 -2.67
CA LEU A 793 19.82 14.30 -2.51
C LEU A 793 20.30 14.50 -1.06
N THR A 794 19.45 14.22 -0.07
CA THR A 794 19.82 14.04 1.33
C THR A 794 20.83 12.90 1.53
N LYS A 795 20.68 11.73 0.90
CA LYS A 795 21.67 10.64 0.95
C LYS A 795 22.99 10.99 0.26
N LEU A 796 22.97 11.76 -0.84
CA LEU A 796 24.18 12.20 -1.55
C LEU A 796 24.92 13.27 -0.76
N ALA A 797 24.22 14.24 -0.17
CA ALA A 797 24.80 15.22 0.75
C ALA A 797 25.30 14.55 2.04
N GLU A 798 24.56 13.57 2.59
CA GLU A 798 24.98 12.75 3.73
C GLU A 798 26.26 11.96 3.42
N GLN A 799 26.37 11.32 2.25
CA GLN A 799 27.57 10.60 1.81
C GLN A 799 28.75 11.54 1.56
N TYR A 800 28.51 12.70 0.93
CA TYR A 800 29.54 13.72 0.75
C TYR A 800 30.04 14.24 2.10
N LEU A 801 29.15 14.58 3.02
CA LEU A 801 29.46 15.06 4.38
C LEU A 801 30.10 13.97 5.26
N GLN A 802 29.78 12.69 5.04
CA GLN A 802 30.38 11.57 5.76
C GLN A 802 31.89 11.44 5.50
N GLU A 803 32.40 12.03 4.41
CA GLU A 803 33.84 12.12 4.14
C GLU A 803 34.53 13.36 4.75
N PHE A 804 33.77 14.38 5.19
CA PHE A 804 34.32 15.64 5.76
C PHE A 804 34.09 15.77 7.27
N LEU A 805 33.01 15.20 7.80
CA LEU A 805 32.66 15.22 9.22
C LEU A 805 33.25 13.99 9.91
N THR A 806 34.04 14.21 10.97
CA THR A 806 34.79 13.17 11.70
C THR A 806 34.03 12.72 12.96
N TYR A 807 33.35 13.64 13.64
CA TYR A 807 32.67 13.39 14.92
C TYR A 807 31.15 13.48 14.83
N LEU A 808 30.65 14.19 13.81
CA LEU A 808 29.24 14.51 13.64
C LEU A 808 28.57 13.55 12.67
N ASN A 809 27.39 13.03 13.03
CA ASN A 809 26.62 12.15 12.13
C ASN A 809 25.81 13.00 11.14
N PRO A 810 26.12 12.97 9.83
CA PRO A 810 25.44 13.79 8.82
C PRO A 810 23.92 13.60 8.81
N LYS A 811 23.43 12.36 9.03
CA LYS A 811 22.00 12.03 9.02
C LYS A 811 21.21 12.74 10.11
N LYS A 812 21.85 13.08 11.23
CA LYS A 812 21.21 13.75 12.37
C LYS A 812 21.34 15.26 12.30
N ILE A 813 22.39 15.77 11.66
CA ILE A 813 22.76 17.18 11.73
C ILE A 813 22.24 17.98 10.55
N VAL A 814 22.17 17.38 9.35
CA VAL A 814 21.60 18.04 8.17
C VAL A 814 20.17 18.52 8.43
N PRO A 815 19.24 17.75 9.06
CA PRO A 815 17.91 18.25 9.38
C PRO A 815 17.90 19.46 10.33
N ILE A 816 18.84 19.52 11.28
CA ILE A 816 18.95 20.62 12.26
C ILE A 816 19.52 21.87 11.59
N VAL A 817 20.52 21.71 10.72
CA VAL A 817 21.05 22.80 9.90
C VAL A 817 19.98 23.33 8.94
N MET A 818 19.13 22.47 8.39
CA MET A 818 18.01 22.90 7.56
C MET A 818 17.00 23.76 8.34
N LEU A 819 16.73 23.47 9.62
CA LEU A 819 15.90 24.32 10.48
C LEU A 819 16.53 25.69 10.74
N PHE A 820 17.85 25.72 11.00
CA PHE A 820 18.61 26.97 11.13
C PHE A 820 18.52 27.82 9.85
N LEU A 821 18.69 27.20 8.67
CA LEU A 821 18.58 27.90 7.39
C LEU A 821 17.15 28.34 7.08
N GLN A 822 16.14 27.53 7.42
CA GLN A 822 14.74 27.90 7.24
C GLN A 822 14.37 29.14 8.07
N GLN A 823 14.86 29.22 9.31
CA GLN A 823 14.63 30.40 10.15
C GLN A 823 15.30 31.66 9.57
N LEU A 824 16.49 31.54 8.99
CA LEU A 824 17.13 32.63 8.26
C LEU A 824 16.32 33.04 7.02
N LYS A 825 15.76 32.06 6.29
CA LYS A 825 14.89 32.31 5.13
C LYS A 825 13.68 33.16 5.50
N GLU A 826 12.99 32.78 6.58
CA GLU A 826 11.78 33.44 7.06
C GLU A 826 12.06 34.86 7.59
N GLN A 827 13.17 35.05 8.33
CA GLN A 827 13.52 36.35 8.91
C GLN A 827 14.14 37.33 7.89
N ARG A 828 14.68 36.82 6.78
CA ARG A 828 15.28 37.63 5.71
C ARG A 828 14.38 37.77 4.48
N HIS A 829 13.23 37.09 4.45
CA HIS A 829 12.32 37.04 3.30
C HIS A 829 12.99 36.58 1.99
N PHE A 830 13.85 35.55 2.06
CA PHE A 830 14.43 34.96 0.86
C PHE A 830 13.39 34.06 0.15
N ASP A 831 13.21 34.21 -1.16
CA ASP A 831 12.32 33.34 -1.95
C ASP A 831 12.87 31.90 -2.03
N GLU A 832 14.18 31.74 -2.23
CA GLU A 832 14.88 30.45 -2.22
C GLU A 832 16.40 30.63 -2.06
N PHE A 833 17.11 29.67 -1.44
CA PHE A 833 18.58 29.72 -1.29
C PHE A 833 19.35 29.33 -2.57
N GLY A 834 18.63 28.89 -3.62
CA GLY A 834 19.18 28.59 -4.94
C GLY A 834 20.41 27.68 -4.92
N SER A 835 21.41 28.01 -5.75
CA SER A 835 22.67 27.27 -5.90
C SER A 835 23.61 27.33 -4.68
N ASN A 836 23.32 28.17 -3.68
CA ASN A 836 24.15 28.34 -2.49
C ASN A 836 23.76 27.43 -1.32
N LEU A 837 22.58 26.80 -1.36
CA LEU A 837 22.06 25.97 -0.27
C LEU A 837 23.03 24.84 0.14
N LEU A 838 23.60 24.11 -0.81
CA LEU A 838 24.52 23.01 -0.51
C LEU A 838 25.81 23.53 0.13
N ASN A 839 26.37 24.63 -0.39
CA ASN A 839 27.57 25.22 0.19
C ASN A 839 27.30 25.69 1.62
N MET A 840 26.11 26.23 1.90
CA MET A 840 25.70 26.66 3.24
C MET A 840 25.53 25.48 4.19
N ILE A 841 24.91 24.38 3.74
CA ILE A 841 24.78 23.16 4.55
C ILE A 841 26.16 22.62 4.90
N VAL A 842 27.07 22.52 3.93
CA VAL A 842 28.44 22.03 4.14
C VAL A 842 29.22 22.95 5.09
N HIS A 843 29.20 24.26 4.84
CA HIS A 843 29.89 25.24 5.67
C HIS A 843 29.38 25.22 7.12
N THR A 844 28.06 25.20 7.31
CA THR A 844 27.44 25.19 8.64
C THR A 844 27.72 23.89 9.38
N CYS A 845 27.66 22.73 8.71
CA CYS A 845 28.02 21.45 9.35
C CYS A 845 29.48 21.42 9.82
N VAL A 846 30.40 21.96 9.02
CA VAL A 846 31.83 22.05 9.36
C VAL A 846 32.09 23.10 10.46
N ALA A 847 31.33 24.20 10.49
CA ALA A 847 31.37 25.18 11.58
C ALA A 847 30.89 24.59 12.92
N ILE A 848 29.82 23.79 12.90
CA ILE A 848 29.33 23.06 14.08
C ILE A 848 30.41 22.08 14.57
N GLU A 849 31.06 21.34 13.66
CA GLU A 849 32.10 20.40 14.06
C GLU A 849 33.33 21.06 14.70
N ARG A 850 33.75 22.21 14.15
CA ARG A 850 34.83 23.02 14.76
C ARG A 850 34.42 23.56 16.12
N SER A 851 33.17 23.99 16.26
CA SER A 851 32.63 24.46 17.55
C SER A 851 32.61 23.35 18.61
N VAL A 852 32.22 22.13 18.22
CA VAL A 852 32.29 20.93 19.11
C VAL A 852 33.74 20.58 19.48
N ARG A 853 34.70 20.83 18.59
CA ARG A 853 36.13 20.59 18.82
C ARG A 853 36.83 21.73 19.56
N ASN A 854 36.13 22.82 19.90
CA ASN A 854 36.71 24.07 20.42
C ASN A 854 37.79 24.67 19.49
N GLU A 855 37.67 24.47 18.19
CA GLU A 855 38.53 25.07 17.17
C GLU A 855 37.91 26.39 16.70
N THR A 856 38.67 27.49 16.74
CA THR A 856 38.20 28.80 16.31
C THR A 856 38.86 29.23 15.01
N ILE A 857 38.08 29.79 14.09
CA ILE A 857 38.60 30.54 12.95
C ILE A 857 38.43 32.03 13.19
N THR A 858 39.36 32.83 12.65
CA THR A 858 39.30 34.29 12.71
C THR A 858 38.79 34.87 11.41
N TYR A 859 37.76 35.69 11.49
CA TYR A 859 37.25 36.44 10.34
C TYR A 859 38.09 37.72 10.12
N ASN A 860 38.95 37.73 9.09
CA ASN A 860 39.98 38.76 8.90
C ASN A 860 39.66 39.84 7.84
N LYS A 861 38.39 40.07 7.51
CA LYS A 861 38.01 41.11 6.52
C LYS A 861 37.83 42.48 7.17
N LEU A 862 38.14 43.54 6.40
CA LEU A 862 38.09 44.95 6.82
C LEU A 862 36.72 45.39 7.36
N ASN A 863 35.64 44.71 6.98
CA ASN A 863 34.25 45.08 7.32
C ASN A 863 33.72 44.42 8.61
N ARG A 864 34.58 43.73 9.37
CA ARG A 864 34.19 42.97 10.58
C ARG A 864 33.40 43.78 11.59
N GLU A 865 33.90 44.97 11.97
CA GLU A 865 33.23 45.81 12.98
C GLU A 865 31.88 46.36 12.48
N ALA A 866 31.76 46.62 11.18
CA ALA A 866 30.51 47.09 10.58
C ALA A 866 29.42 46.00 10.61
N TYR A 867 29.76 44.74 10.32
CA TYR A 867 28.81 43.64 10.42
C TYR A 867 28.40 43.34 11.86
N LEU A 868 29.35 43.33 12.81
CA LEU A 868 29.04 43.08 14.22
C LEU A 868 28.03 44.09 14.81
N MET A 869 28.01 45.32 14.31
CA MET A 869 27.07 46.36 14.74
C MET A 869 25.77 46.43 13.92
N SER A 870 25.63 45.58 12.89
CA SER A 870 24.47 45.60 11.99
C SER A 870 23.23 44.93 12.58
N GLU A 871 22.04 45.37 12.18
CA GLU A 871 20.79 44.64 12.50
C GLU A 871 20.76 43.25 11.86
N LEU A 872 21.49 43.09 10.75
CA LEU A 872 21.68 41.82 10.07
C LEU A 872 22.33 40.78 10.99
N PHE A 873 23.39 41.14 11.70
CA PHE A 873 24.07 40.21 12.60
C PHE A 873 23.17 39.73 13.75
N LYS A 874 22.25 40.58 14.24
CA LYS A 874 21.27 40.19 15.28
C LYS A 874 20.31 39.10 14.79
N ILE A 875 19.93 39.11 13.52
CA ILE A 875 19.08 38.08 12.89
C ILE A 875 19.81 36.72 12.93
N TYR A 876 21.09 36.71 12.57
CA TYR A 876 21.90 35.48 12.55
C TYR A 876 22.24 34.98 13.95
N GLN A 877 22.43 35.88 14.93
CA GLN A 877 22.55 35.49 16.34
C GLN A 877 21.27 34.84 16.86
N LYS A 878 20.10 35.35 16.49
CA LYS A 878 18.81 34.76 16.86
C LYS A 878 18.60 33.40 16.19
N ALA A 879 19.04 33.24 14.94
CA ALA A 879 18.99 31.93 14.28
C ALA A 879 19.92 30.90 14.95
N ASN A 880 21.07 31.35 15.44
CA ASN A 880 22.04 30.50 16.16
C ASN A 880 21.46 29.88 17.45
N GLU A 881 20.40 30.47 18.03
CA GLU A 881 19.71 29.90 19.20
C GLU A 881 19.06 28.53 18.90
N ILE A 882 18.68 28.23 17.64
CA ILE A 882 18.18 26.90 17.26
C ILE A 882 19.28 25.85 17.39
N LEU A 883 20.51 26.19 17.02
CA LEU A 883 21.64 25.27 17.15
C LEU A 883 21.97 25.04 18.63
N GLU A 884 21.85 26.07 19.47
CA GLU A 884 22.01 25.98 20.92
C GLU A 884 20.92 25.10 21.57
N ASP A 885 19.63 25.29 21.22
CA ASP A 885 18.51 24.49 21.74
C ASP A 885 18.58 23.01 21.32
N LYS A 886 19.00 22.73 20.08
CA LYS A 886 18.96 21.37 19.51
C LYS A 886 20.24 20.57 19.68
N LEU A 887 21.40 21.24 19.76
CA LEU A 887 22.72 20.59 19.77
C LEU A 887 23.57 20.95 20.98
N ASP A 888 23.17 21.88 21.84
CA ASP A 888 23.99 22.44 22.93
C ASP A 888 25.32 23.03 22.42
N VAL A 889 25.31 23.53 21.18
CA VAL A 889 26.48 24.09 20.48
C VAL A 889 26.12 25.45 19.91
N LYS A 890 26.94 26.45 20.21
CA LYS A 890 26.78 27.82 19.71
C LYS A 890 27.90 28.15 18.74
N LEU A 891 27.54 28.57 17.52
CA LEU A 891 28.55 29.09 16.58
C LEU A 891 29.11 30.41 17.11
N ASN A 892 30.42 30.61 16.97
CA ASN A 892 31.07 31.85 17.36
C ASN A 892 30.75 32.99 16.37
N ASP A 893 30.98 34.23 16.79
CA ASP A 893 30.67 35.41 15.99
C ASP A 893 31.39 35.41 14.62
N ASP A 894 32.61 34.89 14.55
CA ASP A 894 33.40 34.86 13.32
C ASP A 894 32.84 33.85 12.30
N GLU A 895 32.35 32.68 12.74
CA GLU A 895 31.65 31.70 11.88
C GLU A 895 30.32 32.26 11.37
N LEU A 896 29.56 32.99 12.21
CA LEU A 896 28.36 33.70 11.77
C LEU A 896 28.66 34.76 10.71
N LEU A 897 29.78 35.48 10.84
CA LEU A 897 30.22 36.45 9.84
C LEU A 897 30.61 35.78 8.50
N PHE A 898 31.17 34.58 8.51
CA PHE A 898 31.41 33.82 7.28
C PHE A 898 30.10 33.38 6.60
N ILE A 899 29.10 32.97 7.38
CA ILE A 899 27.76 32.63 6.86
C ILE A 899 27.08 33.88 6.28
N ILE A 900 27.18 35.03 6.94
CA ILE A 900 26.67 36.32 6.44
C ILE A 900 27.35 36.67 5.11
N ASP A 901 28.67 36.62 5.03
CA ASP A 901 29.41 36.91 3.79
C ASP A 901 29.08 35.98 2.63
N MET A 902 28.60 34.79 2.94
CA MET A 902 28.23 33.77 1.97
C MET A 902 26.82 34.00 1.42
N LEU A 903 25.93 34.58 2.23
CA LEU A 903 24.55 34.89 1.88
C LEU A 903 24.39 36.30 1.28
N GLU A 904 25.21 37.25 1.68
CA GLU A 904 25.10 38.66 1.27
C GLU A 904 26.03 39.01 0.09
N LYS A 905 26.69 38.02 -0.51
CA LYS A 905 27.37 38.19 -1.80
C LYS A 905 26.37 38.02 -2.94
N GLU A 906 25.66 39.10 -3.24
CA GLU A 906 25.24 39.46 -4.59
C GLU A 906 25.94 40.75 -5.02
#